data_AF-A0AAV1D9M7-F1
#
_entry.id   AF-A0AAV1D9M7-F1
#
_cell.length_a   1.000
_cell.length_b   1.000
_cell.length_c   1.000
_cell.angle_alpha   90.00
_cell.angle_beta   90.00
_cell.angle_gamma   90.00
#
_symmetry.space_group_name_H-M   'P 1'
#
loop_
_entity.id
_entity.type
_entity.pdbx_description
1 polymer ?
#
loop_
_entity_poly.entity_id
_entity_poly.type
_entity_poly.pdbx_seq_one_letter_code
_entity_poly.pdbx_strand_id
1 'polypeptide(L)'
;MPETEKQYQYPIKTVVVLVQENRSFDHVLGWMKKSHNPQIDGVSGNESNPLLTPSPESNRLYFGDQSGQVKEDPGHSFEDTYEQIFGVQWTESSPPSPNLPPTMEGFVQNAERKLKGMSSEVMNGYKPELLPVFKELVSEFAVCDRWFSSAPTLTQPNRLFVHSATSYGAVINDTKMMIEGYPQKTIFESLEQSGFSFGVYYQFPPSTLFFRNLRKLKYRKNFHQFDMNFKRHCEEGKLPNYVVIEQRYFGTKFLPANDDHPPHDVSEGQKFVKEVYEALRSSPQWNEILFIVVYDEHGGFYDHVPTPTIGVPNPDGIISPPPHNFGFDRLGVRVPAILISPWIDPGTVLHEAVGPSSTSQFEHSSIPATVKKIFNLEGFLTKRDAWAATFDCVLTRNSPRTDCPVTLPEPIKLVDREVGGDDEESKLSEFQAELVQLASILKGDHKREGSSHLHKLVENMVVREAAEYAGNALEEFMKSGEDEDSSSNSSEAHDESHITTNVGARIPIDPANKQRITDSIELDDYRLQKRKEFEDQIRRVRWDKSVWVKYAEWEESRKDFKRARSIWERALEVHHRDHTLWLKYAEFEMRSKSIDNARNVWNRDVTILPRVDQLWFKYINMEETLGNVTRARRVFERWMSWNPEHEAWLSFIRFEWRYAKFEMKNSEIRLARECFERAANKFVGDEEAGRLFMSFAEFEEKCRDVERARHLSLLALDHIPRERAGEEGLYDKFVAFEKRFGNSEQIEDAILRKKRFQYEEEVRMNPSNYDAWFNYIKFEENAGGKENVRNVYKRAIAQLPQLKRNAHFEIRQRNLQAARLILGEAIGRAPKVKIFEKYIEMELKLENIDRCRMLFEKYLAWSPQNCNGWIKFAEMENSLLETERTREIFELAIEQPALDLPEVLWKAYIDFEISKGEFGKTRALYERLLKRTKHFKVWLSYAKFEASAMEEGPKEEAKEQCIQRARGVFERALDYFVTEAPELREERAMLLEEWLKVERNAGAVGKVDLVSAKLPKKVKKRRRIEVEDDDGLGRYEEYMDYLFPEEALNKSLKMLEAAYHWKKQKLFQ
;
A
#
# COMPACT_ATOMS: atom_id res chain seq x y z
N MET A 1 31.11 10.18 38.88
CA MET A 1 31.42 11.23 37.89
C MET A 1 30.16 11.45 37.08
N PRO A 2 29.74 12.68 36.80
CA PRO A 2 28.59 12.93 35.94
C PRO A 2 28.90 12.35 34.56
N GLU A 3 27.95 11.63 33.96
CA GLU A 3 27.98 11.32 32.54
C GLU A 3 28.18 12.65 31.80
N THR A 4 29.33 12.81 31.16
CA THR A 4 29.55 13.94 30.26
C THR A 4 28.54 13.79 29.13
N GLU A 5 27.48 14.60 29.13
CA GLU A 5 26.58 14.76 28.00
C GLU A 5 27.43 14.98 26.75
N LYS A 6 27.40 14.03 25.81
CA LYS A 6 28.00 14.24 24.48
C LYS A 6 27.29 15.46 23.89
N GLN A 7 28.02 16.56 23.73
CA GLN A 7 27.47 17.79 23.20
C GLN A 7 27.22 17.58 21.69
N TYR A 8 25.96 17.39 21.31
CA TYR A 8 25.57 17.23 19.91
C TYR A 8 25.68 18.58 19.19
N GLN A 9 26.30 18.59 18.00
CA GLN A 9 26.39 19.78 17.16
C GLN A 9 25.03 20.16 16.55
N TYR A 10 24.16 19.17 16.36
CA TYR A 10 22.83 19.31 15.80
C TYR A 10 21.77 18.88 16.84
N PRO A 11 20.54 19.39 16.76
CA PRO A 11 19.45 18.98 17.65
C PRO A 11 18.94 17.56 17.37
N ILE A 12 19.40 16.94 16.28
CA ILE A 12 18.99 15.61 15.83
C ILE A 12 19.73 14.53 16.64
N LYS A 13 18.96 13.61 17.24
CA LYS A 13 19.48 12.43 17.94
C LYS A 13 19.07 11.12 17.27
N THR A 14 18.05 11.14 16.41
CA THR A 14 17.54 9.97 15.68
C THR A 14 17.41 10.30 14.20
N VAL A 15 18.05 9.51 13.34
CA VAL A 15 17.89 9.57 11.88
C VAL A 15 17.10 8.33 11.44
N VAL A 16 15.98 8.54 10.77
CA VAL A 16 15.10 7.49 10.24
C VAL A 16 15.23 7.46 8.73
N VAL A 17 15.49 6.29 8.15
CA VAL A 17 15.67 6.10 6.71
C VAL A 17 14.62 5.10 6.19
N LEU A 18 13.90 5.51 5.15
CA LEU A 18 12.97 4.70 4.38
C LEU A 18 13.35 4.79 2.90
N VAL A 19 13.56 3.65 2.25
CA VAL A 19 13.98 3.56 0.85
C VAL A 19 12.91 2.82 0.04
N GLN A 20 12.11 3.55 -0.75
CA GLN A 20 11.07 3.00 -1.63
C GLN A 20 11.67 2.40 -2.92
N GLU A 21 10.91 1.52 -3.58
CA GLU A 21 11.19 0.89 -4.88
C GLU A 21 10.38 1.54 -6.02
N ASN A 22 10.70 1.15 -7.25
CA ASN A 22 11.53 2.01 -8.08
C ASN A 22 10.76 3.11 -8.82
N ARG A 23 11.20 4.37 -8.68
CA ARG A 23 10.54 5.54 -9.30
C ARG A 23 11.55 6.65 -9.61
N SER A 24 11.48 7.21 -10.81
CA SER A 24 12.26 8.40 -11.16
C SER A 24 11.71 9.66 -10.48
N PHE A 25 12.53 10.70 -10.37
CA PHE A 25 12.09 11.97 -9.77
C PHE A 25 10.93 12.59 -10.56
N ASP A 26 11.05 12.66 -11.90
CA ASP A 26 9.99 13.24 -12.72
C ASP A 26 8.68 12.45 -12.70
N HIS A 27 8.77 11.14 -12.49
CA HIS A 27 7.59 10.27 -12.40
C HIS A 27 6.72 10.59 -11.19
N VAL A 28 7.32 10.86 -10.02
CA VAL A 28 6.59 11.08 -8.76
C VAL A 28 6.46 12.57 -8.41
N LEU A 29 7.53 13.35 -8.55
CA LEU A 29 7.61 14.74 -8.09
C LEU A 29 7.75 15.76 -9.23
N GLY A 30 8.02 15.34 -10.47
CA GLY A 30 8.25 16.25 -11.60
C GLY A 30 7.13 17.27 -11.81
N TRP A 31 5.88 16.83 -11.79
CA TRP A 31 4.72 17.71 -12.01
C TRP A 31 4.40 18.65 -10.84
N MET A 32 5.04 18.48 -9.67
CA MET A 32 4.89 19.38 -8.52
C MET A 32 5.40 20.79 -8.83
N LYS A 33 6.31 20.95 -9.81
CA LYS A 33 6.80 22.25 -10.29
C LYS A 33 5.67 23.18 -10.73
N LYS A 34 4.72 22.65 -11.52
CA LYS A 34 3.69 23.47 -12.16
C LYS A 34 2.55 23.86 -11.20
N SER A 35 2.24 22.99 -10.25
CA SER A 35 1.04 23.14 -9.41
C SER A 35 1.32 23.47 -7.94
N HIS A 36 2.55 23.25 -7.43
CA HIS A 36 2.84 23.38 -6.00
C HIS A 36 4.06 24.26 -5.72
N ASN A 37 5.25 23.85 -6.18
CA ASN A 37 6.49 24.56 -5.88
C ASN A 37 7.29 24.83 -7.18
N PRO A 38 7.17 26.04 -7.76
CA PRO A 38 7.85 26.41 -9.00
C PRO A 38 9.38 26.39 -8.93
N GLN A 39 9.97 26.34 -7.74
CA GLN A 39 11.43 26.26 -7.58
C GLN A 39 11.96 24.88 -7.97
N ILE A 40 11.15 23.83 -7.83
CA ILE A 40 11.57 22.45 -8.13
C ILE A 40 12.03 22.34 -9.60
N ASP A 41 13.18 21.70 -9.80
CA ASP A 41 13.72 21.29 -11.11
C ASP A 41 12.93 20.11 -11.71
N GLY A 42 11.61 20.29 -11.88
CA GLY A 42 10.68 19.32 -12.46
C GLY A 42 10.28 19.64 -13.89
N VAL A 43 9.25 18.94 -14.38
CA VAL A 43 8.80 18.98 -15.79
C VAL A 43 7.84 20.12 -16.10
N SER A 44 7.83 20.53 -17.36
CA SER A 44 6.95 21.58 -17.92
C SER A 44 5.92 21.04 -18.91
N GLY A 45 6.13 19.83 -19.45
CA GLY A 45 5.36 19.19 -20.51
C GLY A 45 5.99 19.32 -21.90
N ASN A 46 7.16 19.97 -22.01
CA ASN A 46 7.92 20.08 -23.26
C ASN A 46 9.00 19.00 -23.37
N GLU A 47 9.29 18.30 -22.28
CA GLU A 47 10.26 17.22 -22.20
C GLU A 47 9.78 16.05 -23.06
N SER A 48 10.70 15.45 -23.83
CA SER A 48 10.34 14.44 -24.82
C SER A 48 11.51 13.53 -25.16
N ASN A 49 11.18 12.36 -25.69
CA ASN A 49 12.13 11.31 -26.03
C ASN A 49 11.85 10.78 -27.44
N PRO A 50 12.87 10.63 -28.31
CA PRO A 50 12.66 10.10 -29.66
C PRO A 50 12.28 8.61 -29.65
N LEU A 51 11.47 8.17 -30.62
CA LEU A 51 11.11 6.74 -30.76
C LEU A 51 12.33 5.85 -31.08
N LEU A 52 13.34 6.42 -31.73
CA LEU A 52 14.56 5.72 -32.15
C LEU A 52 15.75 6.66 -32.00
N THR A 53 16.75 6.21 -31.26
CA THR A 53 18.06 6.87 -31.09
C THR A 53 19.14 6.15 -31.90
N PRO A 54 20.16 6.85 -32.42
CA PRO A 54 20.42 8.29 -32.33
C PRO A 54 19.90 9.05 -33.57
N SER A 55 18.62 8.85 -33.97
CA SER A 55 18.04 9.50 -35.16
C SER A 55 17.33 10.81 -34.79
N PRO A 56 17.88 12.00 -35.13
CA PRO A 56 17.25 13.29 -34.78
C PRO A 56 15.92 13.52 -35.50
N GLU A 57 15.67 12.83 -36.61
CA GLU A 57 14.46 12.93 -37.43
C GLU A 57 13.32 12.04 -36.93
N SER A 58 13.55 11.25 -35.88
CA SER A 58 12.56 10.33 -35.32
C SER A 58 11.42 11.10 -34.65
N ASN A 59 10.20 10.58 -34.78
CA ASN A 59 9.05 11.12 -34.03
C ASN A 59 9.36 11.05 -32.53
N ARG A 60 8.91 12.06 -31.78
CA ARG A 60 9.15 12.16 -30.34
C ARG A 60 7.86 11.89 -29.56
N LEU A 61 8.00 11.19 -28.44
CA LEU A 61 6.97 11.05 -27.44
C LEU A 61 7.21 12.09 -26.34
N TYR A 62 6.19 12.89 -26.04
CA TYR A 62 6.27 13.92 -25.00
C TYR A 62 5.88 13.36 -23.65
N PHE A 63 6.53 13.85 -22.60
CA PHE A 63 6.25 13.45 -21.23
C PHE A 63 4.91 14.02 -20.75
N GLY A 64 4.02 13.13 -20.30
CA GLY A 64 2.66 13.47 -19.86
C GLY A 64 2.46 13.31 -18.34
N ASP A 65 1.23 13.59 -17.91
CA ASP A 65 0.78 13.57 -16.51
C ASP A 65 -0.32 12.52 -16.26
N GLN A 66 -0.42 11.51 -17.13
CA GLN A 66 -1.51 10.54 -17.11
C GLN A 66 -1.10 9.20 -16.48
N SER A 67 -0.06 9.20 -15.63
CA SER A 67 0.35 7.98 -14.95
C SER A 67 -0.74 7.49 -14.00
N GLY A 68 -0.97 6.18 -14.03
CA GLY A 68 -1.90 5.46 -13.17
C GLY A 68 -1.23 4.18 -12.71
N GLN A 69 -1.97 3.07 -12.60
CA GLN A 69 -1.34 1.79 -12.31
C GLN A 69 -0.48 1.32 -13.50
N VAL A 70 0.82 1.19 -13.25
CA VAL A 70 1.78 0.57 -14.17
C VAL A 70 1.69 -0.94 -13.99
N LYS A 71 1.43 -1.69 -15.05
CA LYS A 71 1.20 -3.14 -14.94
C LYS A 71 2.46 -3.97 -15.14
N GLU A 72 3.35 -3.46 -15.98
CA GLU A 72 4.55 -4.16 -16.41
C GLU A 72 5.76 -3.41 -15.90
N ASP A 73 6.75 -4.14 -15.43
CA ASP A 73 7.97 -3.57 -14.87
C ASP A 73 8.92 -3.11 -15.99
N PRO A 74 9.22 -1.80 -16.11
CA PRO A 74 10.12 -1.31 -17.14
C PRO A 74 11.56 -1.79 -16.92
N GLY A 75 12.35 -1.87 -17.99
CA GLY A 75 13.74 -2.31 -17.90
C GLY A 75 14.59 -1.34 -17.05
N HIS A 76 15.26 -1.85 -16.03
CA HIS A 76 16.10 -1.05 -15.14
C HIS A 76 17.44 -1.75 -14.79
N SER A 77 17.83 -2.76 -15.58
CA SER A 77 19.15 -3.38 -15.48
C SER A 77 20.28 -2.40 -15.83
N PHE A 78 21.53 -2.78 -15.58
CA PHE A 78 22.68 -1.96 -15.99
C PHE A 78 22.67 -1.67 -17.50
N GLU A 79 22.35 -2.68 -18.32
CA GLU A 79 22.29 -2.58 -19.78
C GLU A 79 21.14 -1.68 -20.25
N ASP A 80 19.97 -1.80 -19.62
CA ASP A 80 18.82 -0.96 -19.93
C ASP A 80 19.07 0.49 -19.52
N THR A 81 19.59 0.70 -18.33
CA THR A 81 19.94 2.03 -17.81
C THR A 81 21.04 2.69 -18.64
N TYR A 82 22.01 1.91 -19.14
CA TYR A 82 23.02 2.39 -20.08
C TYR A 82 22.38 2.94 -21.36
N GLU A 83 21.44 2.19 -21.95
CA GLU A 83 20.73 2.64 -23.15
C GLU A 83 19.85 3.86 -22.88
N GLN A 84 19.14 3.88 -21.76
CA GLN A 84 18.29 5.01 -21.35
C GLN A 84 19.07 6.32 -21.23
N ILE A 85 20.26 6.27 -20.60
CA ILE A 85 21.11 7.43 -20.38
C ILE A 85 21.78 7.92 -21.68
N PHE A 86 22.30 7.01 -22.51
CA PHE A 86 23.15 7.39 -23.66
C PHE A 86 22.48 7.27 -25.03
N GLY A 87 21.26 6.72 -25.13
CA GLY A 87 20.59 6.45 -26.40
C GLY A 87 21.30 5.42 -27.28
N VAL A 88 22.13 4.55 -26.68
CA VAL A 88 22.85 3.50 -27.39
C VAL A 88 22.75 2.19 -26.63
N GLN A 89 22.38 1.11 -27.34
CA GLN A 89 22.26 -0.21 -26.74
C GLN A 89 23.62 -0.68 -26.21
N TRP A 90 23.62 -1.21 -24.98
CA TRP A 90 24.79 -1.85 -24.40
C TRP A 90 25.11 -3.19 -25.09
N THR A 91 26.39 -3.44 -25.29
CA THR A 91 26.96 -4.69 -25.81
C THR A 91 28.19 -5.08 -24.98
N GLU A 92 28.65 -6.33 -25.02
CA GLU A 92 29.89 -6.75 -24.34
C GLU A 92 31.14 -5.97 -24.79
N SER A 93 31.09 -5.38 -25.99
CA SER A 93 32.13 -4.50 -26.54
C SER A 93 31.95 -3.03 -26.16
N SER A 94 30.85 -2.67 -25.51
CA SER A 94 30.58 -1.30 -25.09
C SER A 94 31.54 -0.89 -23.98
N PRO A 95 32.10 0.34 -24.03
CA PRO A 95 32.92 0.83 -22.94
C PRO A 95 32.07 0.95 -21.66
N PRO A 96 32.58 0.55 -20.49
CA PRO A 96 31.84 0.66 -19.23
C PRO A 96 31.43 2.10 -18.89
N SER A 97 32.25 3.05 -19.33
CA SER A 97 32.05 4.49 -19.22
C SER A 97 32.23 5.10 -20.62
N PRO A 98 31.16 5.24 -21.40
CA PRO A 98 31.25 5.76 -22.75
C PRO A 98 31.61 7.25 -22.70
N ASN A 99 32.45 7.68 -23.64
CA ASN A 99 32.70 9.11 -23.87
C ASN A 99 31.55 9.73 -24.70
N LEU A 100 30.33 9.50 -24.24
CA LEU A 100 29.08 10.00 -24.82
C LEU A 100 28.39 10.91 -23.80
N PRO A 101 27.74 12.00 -24.24
CA PRO A 101 26.95 12.81 -23.33
C PRO A 101 25.75 11.99 -22.80
N PRO A 102 25.40 12.09 -21.50
CA PRO A 102 24.22 11.46 -20.92
C PRO A 102 22.96 12.24 -21.33
N THR A 103 22.48 12.04 -22.55
CA THR A 103 21.37 12.81 -23.13
C THR A 103 20.01 12.49 -22.52
N MET A 104 19.87 11.37 -21.81
CA MET A 104 18.59 10.84 -21.32
C MET A 104 17.61 10.54 -22.45
N GLU A 105 18.11 10.29 -23.67
CA GLU A 105 17.27 10.14 -24.86
C GLU A 105 16.83 8.70 -25.20
N GLY A 106 17.23 7.68 -24.42
CA GLY A 106 17.00 6.27 -24.78
C GLY A 106 15.80 5.56 -24.16
N PHE A 107 15.02 6.23 -23.30
CA PHE A 107 13.94 5.59 -22.51
C PHE A 107 12.83 4.96 -23.36
N VAL A 108 12.34 5.66 -24.39
CA VAL A 108 11.27 5.18 -25.27
C VAL A 108 11.75 4.01 -26.13
N GLN A 109 12.96 4.10 -26.67
CA GLN A 109 13.56 2.99 -27.43
C GLN A 109 13.71 1.74 -26.56
N ASN A 110 14.21 1.89 -25.34
CA ASN A 110 14.38 0.79 -24.41
C ASN A 110 13.03 0.16 -24.03
N ALA A 111 12.03 0.98 -23.70
CA ALA A 111 10.69 0.56 -23.36
C ALA A 111 10.00 -0.20 -24.50
N GLU A 112 10.00 0.35 -25.73
CA GLU A 112 9.41 -0.31 -26.91
C GLU A 112 10.09 -1.64 -27.27
N ARG A 113 11.39 -1.77 -26.96
CA ARG A 113 12.12 -3.03 -27.14
C ARG A 113 11.69 -4.09 -26.14
N LYS A 114 11.50 -3.71 -24.86
CA LYS A 114 11.06 -4.62 -23.80
C LYS A 114 9.64 -5.10 -24.04
N LEU A 115 8.72 -4.16 -24.27
CA LEU A 115 7.33 -4.46 -24.55
C LEU A 115 6.71 -3.36 -25.42
N LYS A 116 6.13 -3.75 -26.56
CA LYS A 116 5.48 -2.79 -27.47
C LYS A 116 4.36 -2.04 -26.76
N GLY A 117 4.40 -0.70 -26.81
CA GLY A 117 3.43 0.19 -26.14
C GLY A 117 3.83 0.63 -24.73
N MET A 118 4.85 0.02 -24.11
CA MET A 118 5.34 0.38 -22.77
C MET A 118 5.92 1.81 -22.72
N SER A 119 6.34 2.36 -23.86
CA SER A 119 6.80 3.77 -23.92
C SER A 119 5.75 4.76 -23.42
N SER A 120 4.47 4.44 -23.57
CA SER A 120 3.38 5.27 -23.06
C SER A 120 3.31 5.29 -21.52
N GLU A 121 3.67 4.21 -20.83
CA GLU A 121 3.72 4.15 -19.36
C GLU A 121 4.99 4.83 -18.82
N VAL A 122 6.14 4.58 -19.47
CA VAL A 122 7.44 5.17 -19.07
C VAL A 122 7.49 6.69 -19.23
N MET A 123 6.80 7.24 -20.24
CA MET A 123 6.75 8.68 -20.54
C MET A 123 5.56 9.41 -19.88
N ASN A 124 5.04 8.92 -18.76
CA ASN A 124 3.99 9.60 -18.01
C ASN A 124 4.26 9.62 -16.50
N GLY A 125 4.31 10.81 -15.90
CA GLY A 125 4.38 11.03 -14.46
C GLY A 125 3.00 11.20 -13.81
N TYR A 126 2.95 11.11 -12.48
CA TYR A 126 1.72 11.27 -11.72
C TYR A 126 1.31 12.74 -11.61
N LYS A 127 0.00 12.97 -11.69
CA LYS A 127 -0.59 14.23 -11.25
C LYS A 127 -0.40 14.42 -9.75
N PRO A 128 0.00 15.61 -9.28
CA PRO A 128 0.11 15.92 -7.86
C PRO A 128 -1.14 15.65 -7.03
N GLU A 129 -2.32 15.72 -7.64
CA GLU A 129 -3.59 15.42 -6.97
C GLU A 129 -3.75 13.93 -6.64
N LEU A 130 -3.10 13.03 -7.40
CA LEU A 130 -3.09 11.58 -7.16
C LEU A 130 -2.08 11.18 -6.07
N LEU A 131 -1.15 12.08 -5.74
CA LEU A 131 -0.10 11.87 -4.74
C LEU A 131 -0.24 12.84 -3.55
N PRO A 132 -1.39 12.87 -2.85
CA PRO A 132 -1.66 13.90 -1.84
C PRO A 132 -0.72 13.84 -0.64
N VAL A 133 -0.15 12.67 -0.29
CA VAL A 133 0.82 12.55 0.81
C VAL A 133 2.14 13.22 0.43
N PHE A 134 2.71 12.86 -0.74
CA PHE A 134 3.96 13.45 -1.21
C PHE A 134 3.82 14.94 -1.51
N LYS A 135 2.68 15.35 -2.06
CA LYS A 135 2.33 16.76 -2.26
C LYS A 135 2.38 17.57 -0.96
N GLU A 136 1.80 17.05 0.12
CA GLU A 136 1.85 17.71 1.43
C GLU A 136 3.29 17.77 1.96
N LEU A 137 4.02 16.66 1.89
CA LEU A 137 5.41 16.58 2.38
C LEU A 137 6.35 17.53 1.64
N VAL A 138 6.20 17.68 0.32
CA VAL A 138 6.97 18.64 -0.49
C VAL A 138 6.63 20.09 -0.13
N SER A 139 5.38 20.35 0.27
CA SER A 139 4.95 21.70 0.68
C SER A 139 5.46 22.05 2.08
N GLU A 140 5.57 21.06 2.95
CA GLU A 140 5.86 21.27 4.37
C GLU A 140 7.32 21.05 4.76
N PHE A 141 8.11 20.38 3.93
CA PHE A 141 9.49 20.02 4.25
C PHE A 141 10.45 20.24 3.07
N ALA A 142 11.65 19.66 3.13
CA ALA A 142 12.65 19.84 2.08
C ALA A 142 12.59 18.72 1.04
N VAL A 143 12.65 19.08 -0.23
CA VAL A 143 12.84 18.16 -1.36
C VAL A 143 14.22 18.36 -1.98
N CYS A 144 14.94 17.28 -2.23
CA CYS A 144 16.17 17.30 -3.02
C CYS A 144 15.79 17.02 -4.47
N ASP A 145 15.81 18.05 -5.32
CA ASP A 145 15.41 17.92 -6.73
C ASP A 145 16.57 17.50 -7.65
N ARG A 146 17.75 17.18 -7.07
CA ARG A 146 18.91 16.61 -7.77
C ARG A 146 19.56 15.48 -6.97
N TRP A 147 18.76 14.54 -6.47
CA TRP A 147 19.25 13.31 -5.82
C TRP A 147 19.36 12.16 -6.82
N PHE A 148 20.53 11.59 -7.01
CA PHE A 148 20.78 10.54 -8.01
C PHE A 148 20.97 9.17 -7.35
N SER A 149 20.58 8.09 -8.04
CA SER A 149 20.97 6.75 -7.62
C SER A 149 22.50 6.61 -7.72
N SER A 150 23.09 5.91 -6.75
CA SER A 150 24.57 5.86 -6.62
C SER A 150 25.25 5.13 -7.76
N ALA A 151 24.56 4.22 -8.43
CA ALA A 151 25.02 3.52 -9.63
C ALA A 151 23.87 3.32 -10.64
N PRO A 152 24.15 3.34 -11.95
CA PRO A 152 23.18 3.11 -13.02
C PRO A 152 22.84 1.61 -13.13
N THR A 153 22.21 1.06 -12.10
CA THR A 153 21.91 -0.37 -12.01
C THR A 153 20.71 -0.67 -11.09
N LEU A 154 20.41 -1.96 -10.92
CA LEU A 154 19.30 -2.54 -10.17
C LEU A 154 19.22 -2.11 -8.68
N THR A 155 18.09 -2.46 -8.05
CA THR A 155 17.73 -2.22 -6.65
C THR A 155 18.84 -2.54 -5.65
N GLN A 156 19.29 -3.81 -5.57
CA GLN A 156 20.16 -4.27 -4.47
C GLN A 156 21.50 -3.51 -4.40
N PRO A 157 22.26 -3.33 -5.49
CA PRO A 157 23.47 -2.50 -5.44
C PRO A 157 23.22 -1.10 -4.90
N ASN A 158 22.13 -0.43 -5.31
CA ASN A 158 21.80 0.91 -4.82
C ASN A 158 21.40 0.91 -3.34
N ARG A 159 20.65 -0.09 -2.85
CA ARG A 159 20.37 -0.28 -1.42
C ARG A 159 21.63 -0.55 -0.60
N LEU A 160 22.64 -1.23 -1.15
CA LEU A 160 23.94 -1.38 -0.48
C LEU A 160 24.64 -0.03 -0.31
N PHE A 161 24.61 0.84 -1.33
CA PHE A 161 25.19 2.20 -1.22
C PHE A 161 24.59 3.03 -0.07
N VAL A 162 23.28 2.92 0.18
CA VAL A 162 22.59 3.66 1.27
C VAL A 162 23.26 3.45 2.63
N HIS A 163 23.72 2.23 2.93
CA HIS A 163 24.24 1.90 4.26
C HIS A 163 25.75 1.61 4.31
N SER A 164 26.42 1.41 3.16
CA SER A 164 27.87 1.17 3.10
C SER A 164 28.65 2.09 2.16
N ALA A 165 28.00 3.00 1.44
CA ALA A 165 28.64 3.88 0.46
C ALA A 165 29.44 3.14 -0.64
N THR A 166 29.11 1.86 -0.88
CA THR A 166 29.64 0.99 -1.94
C THR A 166 28.73 -0.24 -2.09
N SER A 167 28.64 -0.78 -3.30
CA SER A 167 28.09 -2.11 -3.59
C SER A 167 29.14 -3.22 -3.62
N TYR A 168 30.40 -2.91 -3.28
CA TYR A 168 31.53 -3.84 -3.33
C TYR A 168 31.75 -4.47 -4.72
N GLY A 169 31.59 -3.65 -5.76
CA GLY A 169 31.73 -4.08 -7.16
C GLY A 169 30.47 -4.69 -7.78
N ALA A 170 29.39 -4.90 -7.02
CA ALA A 170 28.16 -5.47 -7.55
C ALA A 170 27.43 -4.47 -8.47
N VAL A 171 27.11 -4.92 -9.68
CA VAL A 171 26.17 -4.27 -10.61
C VAL A 171 24.97 -5.16 -10.89
N ILE A 172 25.13 -6.47 -10.76
CA ILE A 172 24.06 -7.47 -10.85
C ILE A 172 24.08 -8.32 -9.58
N ASN A 173 23.12 -9.22 -9.46
CA ASN A 173 23.09 -10.23 -8.41
C ASN A 173 24.34 -11.14 -8.47
N ASP A 174 25.17 -11.10 -7.42
CA ASP A 174 26.30 -12.01 -7.22
C ASP A 174 25.92 -13.09 -6.20
N THR A 175 25.62 -14.30 -6.70
CA THR A 175 25.24 -15.45 -5.86
C THR A 175 26.32 -15.81 -4.83
N LYS A 176 27.62 -15.62 -5.15
CA LYS A 176 28.71 -15.90 -4.21
C LYS A 176 28.69 -14.88 -3.07
N MET A 177 28.57 -13.59 -3.39
CA MET A 177 28.46 -12.54 -2.37
C MET A 177 27.17 -12.67 -1.56
N MET A 178 26.08 -13.15 -2.15
CA MET A 178 24.84 -13.40 -1.42
C MET A 178 25.02 -14.49 -0.35
N ILE A 179 25.69 -15.60 -0.70
CA ILE A 179 25.98 -16.71 0.21
C ILE A 179 26.93 -16.26 1.33
N GLU A 180 28.06 -15.64 0.96
CA GLU A 180 29.08 -15.21 1.93
C GLU A 180 28.62 -14.00 2.77
N GLY A 181 27.68 -13.22 2.23
CA GLY A 181 27.30 -11.89 2.70
C GLY A 181 28.31 -10.83 2.27
N TYR A 182 27.81 -9.65 1.94
CA TYR A 182 28.61 -8.51 1.53
C TYR A 182 29.54 -8.05 2.66
N PRO A 183 30.88 -8.00 2.44
CA PRO A 183 31.86 -7.86 3.51
C PRO A 183 32.18 -6.40 3.89
N GLN A 184 31.69 -5.42 3.13
CA GLN A 184 32.02 -4.00 3.34
C GLN A 184 31.55 -3.49 4.71
N LYS A 185 32.29 -2.52 5.25
CA LYS A 185 31.95 -1.84 6.51
C LYS A 185 30.69 -0.99 6.30
N THR A 186 29.78 -1.08 7.25
CA THR A 186 28.50 -0.35 7.21
C THR A 186 28.46 0.84 8.17
N ILE A 187 27.48 1.72 7.98
CA ILE A 187 27.19 2.82 8.90
C ILE A 187 26.79 2.30 10.29
N PHE A 188 26.11 1.15 10.36
CA PHE A 188 25.72 0.47 11.61
C PHE A 188 26.95 0.16 12.49
N GLU A 189 28.03 -0.31 11.88
CA GLU A 189 29.29 -0.57 12.59
C GLU A 189 29.96 0.70 13.08
N SER A 190 29.93 1.76 12.26
CA SER A 190 30.53 3.05 12.63
C SER A 190 29.80 3.69 13.83
N LEU A 191 28.48 3.51 13.88
CA LEU A 191 27.64 3.93 15.01
C LEU A 191 27.95 3.12 16.28
N GLU A 192 27.96 1.78 16.18
CA GLU A 192 28.26 0.90 17.31
C GLU A 192 29.65 1.20 17.90
N GLN A 193 30.67 1.35 17.05
CA GLN A 193 32.04 1.69 17.45
C GLN A 193 32.12 3.03 18.20
N SER A 194 31.20 3.95 17.91
CA SER A 194 31.11 5.26 18.55
C SER A 194 30.15 5.30 19.74
N GLY A 195 29.57 4.14 20.12
CA GLY A 195 28.64 3.99 21.23
C GLY A 195 27.20 4.45 20.96
N PHE A 196 26.79 4.50 19.68
CA PHE A 196 25.42 4.79 19.27
C PHE A 196 24.67 3.50 18.91
N SER A 197 23.35 3.50 19.06
CA SER A 197 22.50 2.35 18.76
C SER A 197 21.81 2.49 17.39
N PHE A 198 21.42 1.35 16.82
CA PHE A 198 20.60 1.31 15.61
C PHE A 198 19.46 0.30 15.75
N GLY A 199 18.42 0.44 14.94
CA GLY A 199 17.32 -0.51 14.86
C GLY A 199 16.78 -0.63 13.44
N VAL A 200 16.47 -1.84 13.02
CA VAL A 200 15.85 -2.16 11.74
C VAL A 200 14.42 -2.64 12.02
N TYR A 201 13.44 -1.88 11.57
CA TYR A 201 12.02 -2.20 11.74
C TYR A 201 11.47 -2.69 10.40
N TYR A 202 11.00 -3.92 10.36
CA TYR A 202 10.69 -4.59 9.10
C TYR A 202 9.30 -5.22 9.10
N GLN A 203 8.65 -5.23 7.94
CA GLN A 203 7.42 -5.99 7.69
C GLN A 203 7.71 -7.33 7.00
N PHE A 204 8.74 -7.39 6.15
CA PHE A 204 9.25 -8.60 5.49
C PHE A 204 10.77 -8.72 5.68
N PRO A 205 11.42 -9.85 5.28
CA PRO A 205 12.85 -10.04 5.46
C PRO A 205 13.67 -8.82 5.01
N PRO A 206 14.40 -8.17 5.92
CA PRO A 206 15.01 -6.89 5.65
C PRO A 206 16.21 -7.03 4.71
N SER A 207 16.27 -6.16 3.70
CA SER A 207 17.36 -6.11 2.73
C SER A 207 18.74 -5.88 3.38
N THR A 208 18.78 -5.21 4.54
CA THR A 208 20.00 -5.06 5.33
C THR A 208 20.70 -6.39 5.69
N LEU A 209 20.01 -7.54 5.66
CA LEU A 209 20.62 -8.85 5.86
C LEU A 209 21.52 -9.33 4.70
N PHE A 210 21.58 -8.60 3.58
CA PHE A 210 22.63 -8.82 2.57
C PHE A 210 24.04 -8.55 3.12
N PHE A 211 24.18 -7.67 4.10
CA PHE A 211 25.46 -7.42 4.76
C PHE A 211 25.86 -8.58 5.68
N ARG A 212 27.07 -9.12 5.46
CA ARG A 212 27.61 -10.24 6.26
C ARG A 212 27.60 -9.94 7.76
N ASN A 213 27.93 -8.71 8.13
CA ASN A 213 28.06 -8.33 9.53
C ASN A 213 26.71 -8.30 10.26
N LEU A 214 25.62 -7.94 9.58
CA LEU A 214 24.29 -7.87 10.17
C LEU A 214 23.64 -9.25 10.39
N ARG A 215 24.21 -10.31 9.79
CA ARG A 215 23.82 -11.70 10.05
C ARG A 215 24.36 -12.25 11.39
N LYS A 216 25.18 -11.50 12.13
CA LYS A 216 25.76 -11.95 13.41
C LYS A 216 24.72 -11.97 14.54
N LEU A 217 24.79 -12.97 15.41
CA LEU A 217 23.89 -13.16 16.57
C LEU A 217 23.74 -11.89 17.42
N LYS A 218 24.84 -11.14 17.65
CA LYS A 218 24.84 -9.94 18.49
C LYS A 218 23.87 -8.84 18.03
N TYR A 219 23.54 -8.77 16.74
CA TYR A 219 22.65 -7.73 16.19
C TYR A 219 21.19 -8.17 16.08
N ARG A 220 20.84 -9.42 16.40
CA ARG A 220 19.45 -9.90 16.30
C ARG A 220 18.47 -9.05 17.09
N LYS A 221 18.89 -8.55 18.27
CA LYS A 221 18.08 -7.68 19.12
C LYS A 221 17.82 -6.29 18.52
N ASN A 222 18.51 -5.93 17.44
CA ASN A 222 18.32 -4.67 16.73
C ASN A 222 17.28 -4.81 15.60
N PHE A 223 16.81 -6.02 15.30
CA PHE A 223 15.75 -6.28 14.34
C PHE A 223 14.40 -6.36 15.04
N HIS A 224 13.42 -5.64 14.53
CA HIS A 224 12.12 -5.45 15.17
C HIS A 224 10.99 -5.57 14.16
N GLN A 225 9.89 -6.22 14.54
CA GLN A 225 8.66 -6.20 13.75
C GLN A 225 8.10 -4.78 13.71
N PHE A 226 7.82 -4.27 12.50
CA PHE A 226 7.30 -2.91 12.31
C PHE A 226 5.97 -2.70 13.05
N ASP A 227 4.98 -3.55 12.79
CA ASP A 227 3.59 -3.34 13.25
C ASP A 227 3.44 -3.30 14.78
N MET A 228 4.29 -4.05 15.51
CA MET A 228 4.24 -4.11 16.98
C MET A 228 5.22 -3.16 17.66
N ASN A 229 6.49 -3.13 17.20
CA ASN A 229 7.55 -2.49 17.96
C ASN A 229 7.78 -1.04 17.53
N PHE A 230 7.59 -0.70 16.25
CA PHE A 230 7.91 0.65 15.76
C PHE A 230 7.03 1.70 16.41
N LYS A 231 5.70 1.53 16.36
CA LYS A 231 4.74 2.45 16.99
C LYS A 231 4.95 2.56 18.49
N ARG A 232 5.14 1.42 19.17
CA ARG A 232 5.44 1.41 20.61
C ARG A 232 6.73 2.17 20.95
N HIS A 233 7.81 1.97 20.19
CA HIS A 233 9.07 2.69 20.44
C HIS A 233 8.94 4.19 20.10
N CYS A 234 8.11 4.56 19.12
CA CYS A 234 7.76 5.95 18.86
C CYS A 234 7.02 6.55 20.06
N GLU A 235 5.95 5.93 20.53
CA GLU A 235 5.13 6.39 21.67
C GLU A 235 5.95 6.51 22.97
N GLU A 236 6.80 5.53 23.26
CA GLU A 236 7.64 5.49 24.46
C GLU A 236 8.87 6.42 24.37
N GLY A 237 9.18 6.98 23.19
CA GLY A 237 10.38 7.78 22.98
C GLY A 237 11.68 6.97 23.12
N LYS A 238 11.69 5.74 22.58
CA LYS A 238 12.82 4.79 22.65
C LYS A 238 13.43 4.44 21.29
N LEU A 239 13.20 5.26 20.26
CA LEU A 239 13.85 5.03 18.98
C LEU A 239 15.38 5.17 19.11
N PRO A 240 16.16 4.28 18.50
CA PRO A 240 17.62 4.35 18.49
C PRO A 240 18.15 5.52 17.65
N ASN A 241 19.47 5.71 17.61
CA ASN A 241 20.07 6.84 16.87
C ASN A 241 19.95 6.71 15.36
N TYR A 242 19.96 5.48 14.84
CA TYR A 242 19.78 5.22 13.42
C TYR A 242 18.70 4.15 13.23
N VAL A 243 17.64 4.51 12.53
CA VAL A 243 16.46 3.69 12.32
C VAL A 243 16.33 3.42 10.83
N VAL A 244 16.19 2.15 10.45
CA VAL A 244 15.88 1.75 9.08
C VAL A 244 14.50 1.12 9.07
N ILE A 245 13.64 1.57 8.17
CA ILE A 245 12.30 1.03 7.95
C ILE A 245 12.31 0.22 6.66
N GLU A 246 11.90 -1.04 6.75
CA GLU A 246 11.85 -1.99 5.64
C GLU A 246 10.39 -2.39 5.35
N GLN A 247 10.00 -2.20 4.09
CA GLN A 247 8.62 -2.35 3.60
C GLN A 247 8.17 -3.81 3.48
N ARG A 248 6.90 -3.95 3.11
CA ARG A 248 6.33 -5.18 2.54
C ARG A 248 6.57 -5.21 1.04
N TYR A 249 7.54 -6.03 0.64
CA TYR A 249 7.88 -6.27 -0.77
C TYR A 249 6.94 -7.28 -1.45
N PHE A 250 6.27 -8.15 -0.68
CA PHE A 250 5.38 -9.18 -1.24
C PHE A 250 3.91 -8.83 -1.00
N GLY A 251 3.15 -8.63 -2.08
CA GLY A 251 1.71 -8.38 -2.03
C GLY A 251 0.89 -9.66 -1.90
N THR A 252 -0.05 -9.71 -0.95
CA THR A 252 -1.05 -10.78 -0.82
C THR A 252 -2.45 -10.18 -0.79
N LYS A 253 -3.50 -10.99 -1.05
CA LYS A 253 -4.89 -10.48 -1.08
C LYS A 253 -5.33 -9.71 0.16
N PHE A 254 -4.81 -10.06 1.33
CA PHE A 254 -5.16 -9.41 2.61
C PHE A 254 -4.20 -8.27 2.98
N LEU A 255 -2.97 -8.33 2.50
CA LEU A 255 -1.88 -7.42 2.86
C LEU A 255 -1.15 -7.02 1.57
N PRO A 256 -1.53 -5.89 0.94
CA PRO A 256 -0.91 -5.43 -0.30
C PRO A 256 0.53 -4.96 -0.07
N ALA A 257 1.35 -5.00 -1.11
CA ALA A 257 2.71 -4.46 -1.05
C ALA A 257 2.68 -2.92 -0.92
N ASN A 258 3.70 -2.34 -0.30
CA ASN A 258 3.73 -0.91 0.06
C ASN A 258 5.10 -0.25 -0.18
N ASP A 259 5.85 -0.80 -1.12
CA ASP A 259 7.19 -0.40 -1.53
C ASP A 259 7.21 0.50 -2.78
N ASP A 260 6.06 0.82 -3.39
CA ASP A 260 5.91 1.55 -4.66
C ASP A 260 6.49 0.85 -5.91
N HIS A 261 6.96 -0.40 -5.86
CA HIS A 261 7.45 -1.13 -7.04
C HIS A 261 6.29 -1.42 -8.04
N PRO A 262 6.43 -1.29 -9.37
CA PRO A 262 5.40 -1.77 -10.31
C PRO A 262 5.23 -3.30 -10.21
N PRO A 263 4.02 -3.88 -10.15
CA PRO A 263 2.70 -3.27 -10.40
C PRO A 263 1.93 -2.81 -9.15
N HIS A 264 2.62 -2.69 -8.01
CA HIS A 264 2.01 -2.33 -6.73
C HIS A 264 1.39 -0.92 -6.78
N ASP A 265 0.28 -0.74 -6.06
CA ASP A 265 -0.47 0.51 -6.04
C ASP A 265 0.28 1.56 -5.20
N VAL A 266 0.67 2.67 -5.84
CA VAL A 266 1.39 3.79 -5.18
C VAL A 266 0.58 4.43 -4.04
N SER A 267 -0.73 4.21 -3.98
CA SER A 267 -1.54 4.64 -2.85
C SER A 267 -1.22 3.88 -1.55
N GLU A 268 -0.78 2.61 -1.62
CA GLU A 268 -0.36 1.85 -0.44
C GLU A 268 1.04 2.28 0.04
N GLY A 269 1.97 2.62 -0.86
CA GLY A 269 3.26 3.21 -0.46
C GLY A 269 3.11 4.60 0.15
N GLN A 270 2.24 5.46 -0.40
CA GLN A 270 1.86 6.73 0.23
C GLN A 270 1.27 6.52 1.64
N LYS A 271 0.41 5.53 1.80
CA LYS A 271 -0.18 5.17 3.09
C LYS A 271 0.88 4.73 4.09
N PHE A 272 1.87 3.97 3.65
CA PHE A 272 2.98 3.54 4.49
C PHE A 272 3.87 4.72 4.91
N VAL A 273 4.24 5.61 3.99
CA VAL A 273 4.98 6.84 4.31
C VAL A 273 4.20 7.69 5.32
N LYS A 274 2.88 7.82 5.15
CA LYS A 274 1.99 8.49 6.09
C LYS A 274 1.99 7.82 7.47
N GLU A 275 1.88 6.49 7.53
CA GLU A 275 1.91 5.74 8.80
C GLU A 275 3.23 5.95 9.55
N VAL A 276 4.37 5.92 8.85
CA VAL A 276 5.67 6.19 9.44
C VAL A 276 5.76 7.63 9.92
N TYR A 277 5.37 8.60 9.09
CA TYR A 277 5.37 10.02 9.45
C TYR A 277 4.52 10.29 10.70
N GLU A 278 3.28 9.82 10.75
CA GLU A 278 2.36 10.11 11.86
C GLU A 278 2.81 9.43 13.17
N ALA A 279 3.43 8.25 13.10
CA ALA A 279 4.06 7.62 14.26
C ALA A 279 5.25 8.43 14.79
N LEU A 280 6.13 8.90 13.91
CA LEU A 280 7.26 9.77 14.31
C LEU A 280 6.77 11.13 14.82
N ARG A 281 5.75 11.70 14.19
CA ARG A 281 5.18 13.02 14.50
C ARG A 281 4.50 13.06 15.87
N SER A 282 3.92 11.94 16.30
CA SER A 282 3.30 11.76 17.61
C SER A 282 4.30 11.38 18.72
N SER A 283 5.53 11.01 18.35
CA SER A 283 6.57 10.65 19.30
C SER A 283 7.02 11.85 20.16
N PRO A 284 7.30 11.66 21.46
CA PRO A 284 8.00 12.67 22.27
C PRO A 284 9.41 12.99 21.72
N GLN A 285 9.99 12.15 20.87
CA GLN A 285 11.27 12.39 20.20
C GLN A 285 11.15 13.22 18.91
N TRP A 286 9.96 13.68 18.49
CA TRP A 286 9.75 14.38 17.21
C TRP A 286 10.76 15.52 16.95
N ASN A 287 11.06 16.32 17.98
CA ASN A 287 12.00 17.44 17.87
C ASN A 287 13.47 17.02 17.74
N GLU A 288 13.78 15.73 17.83
CA GLU A 288 15.13 15.16 17.73
C GLU A 288 15.25 14.22 16.51
N ILE A 289 14.22 14.16 15.66
CA ILE A 289 14.13 13.23 14.54
C ILE A 289 14.40 13.95 13.20
N LEU A 290 15.19 13.29 12.35
CA LEU A 290 15.30 13.56 10.93
C LEU A 290 14.83 12.31 10.16
N PHE A 291 13.71 12.42 9.47
CA PHE A 291 13.15 11.36 8.65
C PHE A 291 13.48 11.60 7.17
N ILE A 292 14.02 10.57 6.52
CA ILE A 292 14.50 10.60 5.14
C ILE A 292 13.69 9.58 4.36
N VAL A 293 12.97 10.05 3.33
CA VAL A 293 12.29 9.21 2.36
C VAL A 293 13.01 9.36 1.03
N VAL A 294 13.58 8.27 0.52
CA VAL A 294 14.27 8.22 -0.77
C VAL A 294 13.81 7.01 -1.57
N TYR A 295 14.15 6.94 -2.85
CA TYR A 295 14.02 5.73 -3.66
C TYR A 295 15.42 5.18 -3.97
N ASP A 296 15.54 3.88 -4.18
CA ASP A 296 16.81 3.22 -4.54
C ASP A 296 17.24 3.49 -5.99
N GLU A 297 16.35 3.34 -6.96
CA GLU A 297 16.60 3.61 -8.38
C GLU A 297 15.32 4.02 -9.14
N HIS A 298 15.44 4.33 -10.43
CA HIS A 298 14.40 5.01 -11.20
C HIS A 298 13.36 4.08 -11.83
N GLY A 299 13.56 2.76 -11.84
CA GLY A 299 12.59 1.76 -12.29
C GLY A 299 12.36 1.76 -13.78
N GLY A 300 13.30 2.34 -14.55
CA GLY A 300 13.14 2.53 -15.99
C GLY A 300 12.18 3.68 -16.37
N PHE A 301 11.61 4.40 -15.41
CA PHE A 301 10.79 5.58 -15.67
C PHE A 301 11.63 6.77 -16.12
N TYR A 302 11.08 7.56 -17.05
CA TYR A 302 11.80 8.69 -17.63
C TYR A 302 12.15 9.76 -16.59
N ASP A 303 13.36 10.31 -16.71
CA ASP A 303 13.76 11.56 -16.07
C ASP A 303 14.53 12.42 -17.08
N HIS A 304 14.25 13.72 -17.08
CA HIS A 304 14.81 14.65 -18.05
C HIS A 304 16.20 15.17 -17.69
N VAL A 305 16.64 15.01 -16.43
CA VAL A 305 17.90 15.59 -15.94
C VAL A 305 19.08 14.66 -16.25
N PRO A 306 20.11 15.14 -16.97
CA PRO A 306 21.32 14.38 -17.21
C PRO A 306 22.02 13.91 -15.93
N THR A 307 22.43 12.64 -15.91
CA THR A 307 23.17 12.07 -14.78
C THR A 307 24.61 12.61 -14.68
N PRO A 308 25.14 12.86 -13.46
CA PRO A 308 26.54 13.23 -13.24
C PRO A 308 27.55 12.14 -13.65
N THR A 309 28.46 12.49 -14.56
CA THR A 309 29.52 11.60 -15.07
C THR A 309 30.94 12.12 -14.81
N ILE A 310 31.10 13.29 -14.18
CA ILE A 310 32.39 13.97 -14.01
C ILE A 310 32.78 14.03 -12.54
N GLY A 311 34.01 13.59 -12.24
CA GLY A 311 34.60 13.74 -10.91
C GLY A 311 33.91 12.92 -9.81
N VAL A 312 33.19 11.87 -10.20
CA VAL A 312 32.55 10.89 -9.32
C VAL A 312 33.60 9.84 -8.94
N PRO A 313 34.02 9.73 -7.66
CA PRO A 313 35.12 8.84 -7.29
C PRO A 313 34.63 7.40 -7.13
N ASN A 314 35.38 6.44 -7.66
CA ASN A 314 35.18 5.04 -7.31
C ASN A 314 35.27 4.87 -5.77
N PRO A 315 34.29 4.21 -5.12
CA PRO A 315 34.20 4.14 -3.67
C PRO A 315 35.41 3.48 -3.00
N ASP A 316 35.79 2.29 -3.45
CA ASP A 316 36.71 1.37 -2.75
C ASP A 316 37.85 0.83 -3.63
N GLY A 317 37.92 1.26 -4.89
CA GLY A 317 38.86 0.80 -5.89
C GLY A 317 38.45 -0.49 -6.59
N ILE A 318 37.25 -1.02 -6.33
CA ILE A 318 36.74 -2.24 -6.94
C ILE A 318 35.97 -1.88 -8.22
N ILE A 319 36.25 -2.60 -9.29
CA ILE A 319 35.49 -2.55 -10.55
C ILE A 319 34.53 -3.72 -10.61
N SER A 320 33.43 -3.58 -11.33
CA SER A 320 32.49 -4.68 -11.48
C SER A 320 33.11 -5.85 -12.25
N PRO A 321 32.66 -7.10 -12.00
CA PRO A 321 33.14 -8.25 -12.76
C PRO A 321 32.76 -8.16 -14.25
N PRO A 322 33.43 -8.93 -15.13
CA PRO A 322 33.00 -9.11 -16.51
C PRO A 322 31.57 -9.68 -16.58
N PRO A 323 30.77 -9.31 -17.58
CA PRO A 323 31.14 -8.54 -18.77
C PRO A 323 31.14 -7.01 -18.59
N HIS A 324 30.53 -6.48 -17.53
CA HIS A 324 30.26 -5.03 -17.40
C HIS A 324 31.50 -4.17 -17.15
N ASN A 325 32.47 -4.65 -16.38
CA ASN A 325 33.72 -3.93 -16.04
C ASN A 325 33.51 -2.46 -15.61
N PHE A 326 32.41 -2.16 -14.93
CA PHE A 326 32.01 -0.81 -14.55
C PHE A 326 32.92 -0.24 -13.45
N GLY A 327 33.42 0.97 -13.69
CA GLY A 327 34.38 1.64 -12.82
C GLY A 327 33.76 2.40 -11.64
N PHE A 328 32.43 2.43 -11.51
CA PHE A 328 31.72 3.24 -10.50
C PHE A 328 32.13 4.73 -10.52
N ASP A 329 32.42 5.25 -11.71
CA ASP A 329 32.91 6.61 -11.99
C ASP A 329 31.83 7.55 -12.56
N ARG A 330 30.56 7.12 -12.48
CA ARG A 330 29.36 7.92 -12.77
C ARG A 330 28.20 7.48 -11.88
N LEU A 331 27.17 8.32 -11.79
CA LEU A 331 25.93 8.03 -11.07
C LEU A 331 24.86 7.44 -12.00
N GLY A 332 23.73 7.05 -11.42
CA GLY A 332 22.52 6.65 -12.13
C GLY A 332 21.53 7.80 -12.29
N VAL A 333 20.26 7.45 -12.57
CA VAL A 333 19.19 8.41 -12.84
C VAL A 333 18.71 9.07 -11.54
N ARG A 334 18.11 10.26 -11.67
CA ARG A 334 17.57 11.01 -10.55
C ARG A 334 16.34 10.32 -9.94
N VAL A 335 16.25 10.30 -8.62
CA VAL A 335 15.20 9.66 -7.82
C VAL A 335 14.60 10.64 -6.80
N PRO A 336 13.34 10.45 -6.35
CA PRO A 336 12.74 11.27 -5.31
C PRO A 336 13.50 11.18 -3.97
N ALA A 337 13.66 12.32 -3.31
CA ALA A 337 14.26 12.43 -1.99
C ALA A 337 13.63 13.56 -1.18
N ILE A 338 13.05 13.25 -0.03
CA ILE A 338 12.35 14.18 0.86
C ILE A 338 12.96 14.08 2.27
N LEU A 339 13.32 15.23 2.84
CA LEU A 339 13.91 15.36 4.17
C LEU A 339 12.91 16.03 5.10
N ILE A 340 12.53 15.33 6.17
CA ILE A 340 11.42 15.69 7.06
C ILE A 340 11.93 15.88 8.48
N SER A 341 11.74 17.08 9.02
CA SER A 341 12.10 17.42 10.41
C SER A 341 11.45 18.75 10.81
N PRO A 342 11.10 18.98 12.09
CA PRO A 342 10.64 20.29 12.54
C PRO A 342 11.73 21.37 12.45
N TRP A 343 12.97 21.01 12.13
CA TRP A 343 14.08 21.95 11.95
C TRP A 343 14.23 22.48 10.52
N ILE A 344 13.35 22.06 9.60
CA ILE A 344 13.37 22.42 8.18
C ILE A 344 12.25 23.42 7.88
N ASP A 345 12.56 24.48 7.12
CA ASP A 345 11.56 25.45 6.68
C ASP A 345 10.62 24.86 5.61
N PRO A 346 9.34 25.23 5.60
CA PRO A 346 8.36 24.68 4.66
C PRO A 346 8.68 25.05 3.21
N GLY A 347 8.50 24.10 2.30
CA GLY A 347 8.70 24.28 0.86
C GLY A 347 10.16 24.46 0.43
N THR A 348 11.10 24.02 1.26
CA THR A 348 12.54 24.11 0.98
C THR A 348 12.90 23.22 -0.21
N VAL A 349 13.69 23.73 -1.16
CA VAL A 349 14.22 22.94 -2.27
C VAL A 349 15.75 22.95 -2.23
N LEU A 350 16.34 21.77 -2.23
CA LEU A 350 17.78 21.56 -2.35
C LEU A 350 18.13 21.24 -3.81
N HIS A 351 18.72 22.23 -4.48
CA HIS A 351 19.20 22.15 -5.85
C HIS A 351 20.60 21.51 -5.94
N GLU A 352 21.61 22.29 -6.35
CA GLU A 352 22.98 21.84 -6.46
C GLU A 352 23.62 21.63 -5.09
N ALA A 353 24.31 20.50 -4.98
CA ALA A 353 24.98 20.07 -3.78
C ALA A 353 26.19 20.95 -3.46
N VAL A 354 26.22 21.51 -2.23
CA VAL A 354 27.43 22.12 -1.68
C VAL A 354 28.18 21.03 -0.91
N GLY A 355 29.07 20.32 -1.58
CA GLY A 355 29.85 19.24 -0.99
C GLY A 355 31.35 19.51 -0.88
N PRO A 356 32.12 18.52 -0.41
CA PRO A 356 33.57 18.61 -0.24
C PRO A 356 34.35 18.94 -1.53
N SER A 357 33.80 18.64 -2.70
CA SER A 357 34.33 19.07 -3.99
C SER A 357 33.28 19.83 -4.80
N SER A 358 33.72 20.56 -5.82
CA SER A 358 32.83 21.23 -6.78
C SER A 358 32.03 20.25 -7.65
N THR A 359 32.34 18.95 -7.61
CA THR A 359 31.64 17.91 -8.37
C THR A 359 30.68 17.11 -7.48
N SER A 360 30.70 17.29 -6.16
CA SER A 360 29.85 16.60 -5.21
C SER A 360 28.38 16.68 -5.59
N GLN A 361 27.65 15.57 -5.42
CA GLN A 361 26.22 15.46 -5.71
C GLN A 361 25.49 14.90 -4.49
N PHE A 362 24.16 15.06 -4.47
CA PHE A 362 23.30 14.29 -3.59
C PHE A 362 23.05 12.90 -4.22
N GLU A 363 23.39 11.85 -3.50
CA GLU A 363 23.18 10.44 -3.86
C GLU A 363 23.13 9.59 -2.58
N HIS A 364 22.94 8.27 -2.67
CA HIS A 364 22.67 7.45 -1.47
C HIS A 364 23.76 7.50 -0.40
N SER A 365 25.04 7.70 -0.77
CA SER A 365 26.14 7.87 0.17
C SER A 365 26.13 9.23 0.89
N SER A 366 25.27 10.17 0.48
CA SER A 366 24.97 11.41 1.21
C SER A 366 24.30 11.13 2.57
N ILE A 367 23.59 10.00 2.71
CA ILE A 367 23.00 9.55 3.97
C ILE A 367 24.10 9.21 4.99
N PRO A 368 25.01 8.24 4.76
CA PRO A 368 26.09 7.95 5.69
C PRO A 368 27.04 9.14 5.89
N ALA A 369 27.29 9.97 4.86
CA ALA A 369 28.05 11.21 5.01
C ALA A 369 27.41 12.18 6.03
N THR A 370 26.09 12.38 5.92
CA THR A 370 25.35 13.27 6.84
C THR A 370 25.22 12.67 8.23
N VAL A 371 24.98 11.36 8.36
CA VAL A 371 24.94 10.65 9.65
C VAL A 371 26.28 10.77 10.38
N LYS A 372 27.40 10.62 9.66
CA LYS A 372 28.75 10.83 10.23
C LYS A 372 28.94 12.24 10.77
N LYS A 373 28.43 13.24 10.04
CA LYS A 373 28.50 14.65 10.45
C LYS A 373 27.62 14.94 11.68
N ILE A 374 26.37 14.45 11.69
CA ILE A 374 25.42 14.67 12.79
C ILE A 374 25.93 14.04 14.10
N PHE A 375 26.44 12.81 14.04
CA PHE A 375 26.89 12.07 15.23
C PHE A 375 28.40 12.18 15.49
N ASN A 376 29.12 12.99 14.70
CA ASN A 376 30.58 13.18 14.78
C ASN A 376 31.35 11.84 14.81
N LEU A 377 31.06 10.96 13.85
CA LEU A 377 31.68 9.64 13.74
C LEU A 377 33.08 9.73 13.10
N GLU A 378 34.00 8.86 13.53
CA GLU A 378 35.37 8.85 13.01
C GLU A 378 35.48 8.24 11.60
N GLY A 379 36.10 8.98 10.69
CA GLY A 379 36.45 8.54 9.33
C GLY A 379 35.24 8.34 8.40
N PHE A 380 35.50 8.27 7.10
CA PHE A 380 34.50 7.90 6.09
C PHE A 380 34.49 6.39 5.84
N LEU A 381 33.39 5.84 5.30
CA LEU A 381 33.29 4.42 4.94
C LEU A 381 34.13 4.14 3.67
N THR A 382 34.02 5.01 2.67
CA THR A 382 34.65 4.89 1.37
C THR A 382 35.08 6.27 0.86
N LYS A 383 35.58 6.36 -0.38
CA LYS A 383 35.80 7.65 -1.04
C LYS A 383 34.49 8.31 -1.48
N ARG A 384 33.40 7.54 -1.56
CA ARG A 384 32.09 8.00 -2.06
C ARG A 384 31.39 8.86 -1.03
N ASP A 385 31.27 8.42 0.23
CA ASP A 385 30.69 9.25 1.30
C ASP A 385 31.62 10.40 1.74
N ALA A 386 32.93 10.27 1.51
CA ALA A 386 33.86 11.40 1.65
C ALA A 386 33.68 12.50 0.58
N TRP A 387 33.09 12.15 -0.57
CA TRP A 387 32.83 13.06 -1.69
C TRP A 387 31.39 13.53 -1.76
N ALA A 388 30.43 12.71 -1.33
CA ALA A 388 29.01 13.01 -1.37
C ALA A 388 28.68 14.30 -0.60
N ALA A 389 27.68 15.04 -1.07
CA ALA A 389 27.24 16.23 -0.36
C ALA A 389 26.43 15.86 0.89
N THR A 390 26.55 16.67 1.94
CA THR A 390 25.72 16.53 3.14
C THR A 390 24.54 17.49 3.09
N PHE A 391 23.40 17.08 3.62
CA PHE A 391 22.16 17.88 3.63
C PHE A 391 21.86 18.47 5.01
N ASP A 392 22.85 18.54 5.91
CA ASP A 392 22.69 19.22 7.20
C ASP A 392 22.42 20.73 7.06
N CYS A 393 22.67 21.30 5.87
CA CYS A 393 22.38 22.69 5.54
C CYS A 393 20.89 23.05 5.61
N VAL A 394 19.96 22.08 5.65
CA VAL A 394 18.52 22.36 5.86
C VAL A 394 18.13 22.47 7.33
N LEU A 395 19.03 22.10 8.26
CA LEU A 395 18.81 22.20 9.70
C LEU A 395 19.22 23.60 10.20
N THR A 396 18.69 24.64 9.56
CA THR A 396 19.11 26.05 9.76
C THR A 396 18.47 26.74 10.95
N ARG A 397 17.39 26.17 11.49
CA ARG A 397 16.56 26.84 12.48
C ARG A 397 17.18 26.83 13.88
N ASN A 398 16.96 27.92 14.62
CA ASN A 398 17.35 28.02 16.04
C ASN A 398 16.35 27.35 16.99
N SER A 399 15.13 27.07 16.53
CA SER A 399 14.08 26.40 17.30
C SER A 399 13.22 25.52 16.39
N PRO A 400 12.72 24.37 16.89
CA PRO A 400 11.88 23.48 16.10
C PRO A 400 10.54 24.16 15.80
N ARG A 401 9.99 23.86 14.63
CA ARG A 401 8.65 24.26 14.20
C ARG A 401 7.58 23.59 15.05
N THR A 402 6.53 24.36 15.36
CA THR A 402 5.34 23.87 16.06
C THR A 402 4.14 23.70 15.13
N ASP A 403 4.28 24.11 13.87
CA ASP A 403 3.23 24.13 12.84
C ASP A 403 3.28 22.93 11.89
N CYS A 404 4.22 21.99 12.06
CA CYS A 404 4.28 20.77 11.23
C CYS A 404 2.96 19.97 11.33
N PRO A 405 2.41 19.49 10.19
CA PRO A 405 1.15 18.76 10.15
C PRO A 405 1.13 17.60 11.15
N VAL A 406 0.04 17.47 11.91
CA VAL A 406 -0.14 16.35 12.85
C VAL A 406 -0.50 15.08 12.09
N THR A 407 -1.28 15.22 11.02
CA THR A 407 -1.72 14.14 10.14
C THR A 407 -1.54 14.56 8.68
N LEU A 408 -1.22 13.61 7.80
CA LEU A 408 -1.13 13.84 6.35
C LEU A 408 -2.47 13.54 5.66
N PRO A 409 -2.70 14.01 4.42
CA PRO A 409 -3.90 13.67 3.65
C PRO A 409 -4.07 12.16 3.43
N GLU A 410 -5.31 11.71 3.23
CA GLU A 410 -5.57 10.32 2.87
C GLU A 410 -5.17 10.04 1.40
N PRO A 411 -4.41 8.96 1.14
CA PRO A 411 -4.06 8.55 -0.22
C PRO A 411 -5.30 8.29 -1.08
N ILE A 412 -5.26 8.71 -2.34
CA ILE A 412 -6.30 8.39 -3.31
C ILE A 412 -6.02 6.99 -3.85
N LYS A 413 -6.97 6.08 -3.64
CA LYS A 413 -6.85 4.73 -4.18
C LYS A 413 -6.92 4.77 -5.70
N LEU A 414 -5.87 4.29 -6.37
CA LEU A 414 -5.77 4.33 -7.83
C LEU A 414 -6.42 3.11 -8.49
N VAL A 415 -6.68 2.04 -7.72
CA VAL A 415 -7.15 0.75 -8.24
C VAL A 415 -8.31 0.14 -7.44
N ASP A 416 -9.31 -0.41 -8.15
CA ASP A 416 -10.40 -1.20 -7.54
C ASP A 416 -9.93 -2.61 -7.14
N ARG A 417 -10.34 -3.06 -5.94
CA ARG A 417 -9.88 -4.31 -5.27
C ARG A 417 -10.13 -5.59 -6.08
N GLU A 418 -11.00 -5.55 -7.10
CA GLU A 418 -11.33 -6.71 -7.94
C GLU A 418 -10.40 -6.85 -9.17
N VAL A 419 -9.57 -5.85 -9.47
CA VAL A 419 -8.76 -5.79 -10.71
C VAL A 419 -7.25 -5.60 -10.42
N GLY A 420 -6.86 -5.39 -9.15
CA GLY A 420 -5.59 -4.74 -8.84
C GLY A 420 -4.38 -5.64 -8.59
N GLY A 421 -3.34 -5.44 -9.41
CA GLY A 421 -1.91 -5.28 -9.07
C GLY A 421 -1.18 -6.36 -8.31
N ASP A 422 -1.69 -6.74 -7.15
CA ASP A 422 -1.06 -7.71 -6.25
C ASP A 422 -1.66 -9.10 -6.54
N ASP A 423 -1.48 -9.57 -7.77
CA ASP A 423 -1.80 -10.96 -8.08
C ASP A 423 -0.80 -11.84 -7.35
N GLU A 424 -1.23 -12.41 -6.22
CA GLU A 424 -0.43 -13.32 -5.40
C GLU A 424 0.01 -14.59 -6.15
N GLU A 425 -0.58 -14.84 -7.34
CA GLU A 425 -0.23 -15.90 -8.30
C GLU A 425 0.73 -15.42 -9.42
N SER A 426 1.12 -14.15 -9.41
CA SER A 426 2.09 -13.61 -10.38
C SER A 426 3.52 -14.08 -10.11
N LYS A 427 4.39 -13.87 -11.11
CA LYS A 427 5.82 -14.14 -10.99
C LYS A 427 6.49 -13.10 -10.09
N LEU A 428 7.55 -13.53 -9.41
CA LEU A 428 8.35 -12.64 -8.57
C LEU A 428 9.04 -11.55 -9.40
N SER A 429 9.12 -10.33 -8.83
CA SER A 429 10.09 -9.33 -9.29
C SER A 429 11.52 -9.81 -9.05
N GLU A 430 12.50 -9.18 -9.71
CA GLU A 430 13.92 -9.52 -9.51
C GLU A 430 14.32 -9.38 -8.05
N PHE A 431 13.93 -8.28 -7.39
CA PHE A 431 14.24 -8.06 -5.98
C PHE A 431 13.52 -9.03 -5.03
N GLN A 432 12.25 -9.35 -5.29
CA GLN A 432 11.53 -10.39 -4.54
C GLN A 432 12.23 -11.75 -4.62
N ALA A 433 12.70 -12.13 -5.83
CA ALA A 433 13.46 -13.36 -6.02
C ALA A 433 14.78 -13.34 -5.22
N GLU A 434 15.49 -12.21 -5.18
CA GLU A 434 16.69 -12.05 -4.36
C GLU A 434 16.43 -12.21 -2.86
N LEU A 435 15.32 -11.67 -2.36
CA LEU A 435 14.93 -11.83 -0.95
C LEU A 435 14.60 -13.29 -0.61
N VAL A 436 13.97 -14.04 -1.52
CA VAL A 436 13.74 -15.49 -1.36
C VAL A 436 15.06 -16.27 -1.35
N GLN A 437 15.99 -15.93 -2.25
CA GLN A 437 17.32 -16.55 -2.28
C GLN A 437 18.10 -16.25 -1.00
N LEU A 438 18.06 -15.01 -0.51
CA LEU A 438 18.62 -14.63 0.79
C LEU A 438 17.99 -15.43 1.92
N ALA A 439 16.66 -15.55 1.96
CA ALA A 439 15.95 -16.32 2.96
C ALA A 439 16.37 -17.81 2.96
N SER A 440 16.53 -18.41 1.78
CA SER A 440 17.06 -19.77 1.61
C SER A 440 18.48 -19.91 2.17
N ILE A 441 19.31 -18.88 2.00
CA ILE A 441 20.67 -18.83 2.55
C ILE A 441 20.64 -18.75 4.07
N LEU A 442 19.81 -17.88 4.64
CA LEU A 442 19.66 -17.70 6.08
C LEU A 442 19.15 -18.96 6.78
N LYS A 443 18.25 -19.70 6.14
CA LYS A 443 17.75 -21.00 6.61
C LYS A 443 18.78 -22.12 6.47
N GLY A 444 19.76 -21.98 5.57
CA GLY A 444 20.81 -22.95 5.33
C GLY A 444 20.47 -24.03 4.29
N ASP A 445 19.37 -23.88 3.55
CA ASP A 445 18.92 -24.83 2.53
C ASP A 445 19.99 -24.99 1.40
N HIS A 446 20.68 -23.89 1.06
CA HIS A 446 21.79 -23.87 0.10
C HIS A 446 22.95 -24.85 0.43
N LYS A 447 23.19 -25.16 1.72
CA LYS A 447 24.25 -26.10 2.13
C LYS A 447 23.91 -27.55 1.82
N ARG A 448 22.61 -27.89 1.74
CA ARG A 448 22.12 -29.24 1.49
C ARG A 448 21.95 -29.52 0.00
N GLU A 449 21.49 -28.53 -0.75
CA GLU A 449 21.07 -28.71 -2.15
C GLU A 449 22.00 -28.05 -3.19
N GLY A 450 23.03 -27.33 -2.73
CA GLY A 450 24.04 -26.67 -3.57
C GLY A 450 23.58 -25.33 -4.16
N SER A 451 24.52 -24.53 -4.69
CA SER A 451 24.24 -23.17 -5.17
C SER A 451 23.27 -23.10 -6.36
N SER A 452 23.19 -24.16 -7.17
CA SER A 452 22.23 -24.25 -8.27
C SER A 452 20.77 -24.32 -7.82
N HIS A 453 20.50 -24.66 -6.56
CA HIS A 453 19.16 -24.66 -5.98
C HIS A 453 18.57 -23.25 -5.88
N LEU A 454 19.39 -22.22 -5.62
CA LEU A 454 18.92 -20.85 -5.40
C LEU A 454 18.15 -20.28 -6.60
N HIS A 455 18.66 -20.53 -7.82
CA HIS A 455 18.00 -20.11 -9.06
C HIS A 455 16.78 -20.98 -9.39
N LYS A 456 16.85 -22.29 -9.11
CA LYS A 456 15.72 -23.22 -9.34
C LYS A 456 14.55 -22.98 -8.38
N LEU A 457 14.84 -22.54 -7.15
CA LEU A 457 13.84 -22.28 -6.11
C LEU A 457 12.86 -21.21 -6.56
N VAL A 458 13.36 -20.14 -7.19
CA VAL A 458 12.55 -18.97 -7.58
C VAL A 458 11.92 -19.09 -8.97
N GLU A 459 12.41 -19.99 -9.84
CA GLU A 459 12.00 -20.08 -11.25
C GLU A 459 10.49 -20.32 -11.47
N ASN A 460 9.85 -21.08 -10.56
CA ASN A 460 8.42 -21.42 -10.65
C ASN A 460 7.62 -20.98 -9.41
N MET A 461 8.21 -20.14 -8.55
CA MET A 461 7.57 -19.69 -7.33
C MET A 461 6.69 -18.48 -7.60
N VAL A 462 5.49 -18.47 -7.02
CA VAL A 462 4.58 -17.31 -7.05
C VAL A 462 4.76 -16.43 -5.82
N VAL A 463 4.30 -15.18 -5.90
CA VAL A 463 4.44 -14.17 -4.82
C VAL A 463 3.95 -14.70 -3.47
N ARG A 464 2.82 -15.43 -3.42
CA ARG A 464 2.29 -16.02 -2.17
C ARG A 464 3.27 -17.02 -1.54
N GLU A 465 3.79 -17.94 -2.32
CA GLU A 465 4.70 -18.99 -1.85
C GLU A 465 6.04 -18.38 -1.39
N ALA A 466 6.52 -17.38 -2.13
CA ALA A 466 7.71 -16.63 -1.77
C ALA A 466 7.56 -15.88 -0.45
N ALA A 467 6.42 -15.22 -0.24
CA ALA A 467 6.12 -14.51 1.01
C ALA A 467 6.14 -15.47 2.22
N GLU A 468 5.47 -16.62 2.09
CA GLU A 468 5.43 -17.64 3.15
C GLU A 468 6.82 -18.24 3.41
N TYR A 469 7.55 -18.62 2.35
CA TYR A 469 8.90 -19.17 2.47
C TYR A 469 9.86 -18.19 3.13
N ALA A 470 9.89 -16.94 2.66
CA ALA A 470 10.81 -15.93 3.13
C ALA A 470 10.52 -15.52 4.59
N GLY A 471 9.24 -15.40 4.96
CA GLY A 471 8.82 -15.15 6.34
C GLY A 471 9.21 -16.27 7.30
N ASN A 472 8.91 -17.53 6.94
CA ASN A 472 9.24 -18.69 7.77
C ASN A 472 10.76 -18.87 7.95
N ALA A 473 11.53 -18.70 6.87
CA ALA A 473 12.99 -18.80 6.90
C ALA A 473 13.62 -17.70 7.79
N LEU A 474 13.09 -16.48 7.75
CA LEU A 474 13.54 -15.42 8.64
C LEU A 474 13.20 -15.71 10.10
N GLU A 475 12.00 -16.22 10.39
CA GLU A 475 11.61 -16.57 11.75
C GLU A 475 12.51 -17.69 12.32
N GLU A 476 12.83 -18.70 11.51
CA GLU A 476 13.77 -19.76 11.86
C GLU A 476 15.19 -19.21 12.06
N PHE A 477 15.65 -18.31 11.19
CA PHE A 477 16.93 -17.62 11.36
C PHE A 477 16.97 -16.83 12.67
N MET A 478 15.89 -16.13 13.05
CA MET A 478 15.83 -15.39 14.31
C MET A 478 15.78 -16.31 15.54
N LYS A 479 15.09 -17.46 15.47
CA LYS A 479 14.96 -18.45 16.57
C LYS A 479 16.19 -19.31 16.80
N SER A 480 16.85 -19.80 15.74
CA SER A 480 17.95 -20.79 15.77
C SER A 480 19.19 -20.43 16.62
N GLY A 481 19.26 -19.22 17.17
CA GLY A 481 20.35 -18.77 18.04
C GLY A 481 19.91 -18.55 19.48
N GLU A 482 18.61 -18.63 19.80
CA GLU A 482 18.14 -18.71 21.19
C GLU A 482 18.53 -20.06 21.83
N ASP A 483 18.58 -21.13 21.02
CA ASP A 483 19.02 -22.46 21.45
C ASP A 483 20.55 -22.56 21.68
N GLU A 484 21.36 -21.82 20.92
CA GLU A 484 22.83 -21.74 21.12
C GLU A 484 23.23 -20.85 22.32
N ASP A 485 22.49 -19.78 22.61
CA ASP A 485 22.68 -18.97 23.84
C ASP A 485 22.28 -19.74 25.11
N SER A 486 21.40 -20.75 24.99
CA SER A 486 21.02 -21.62 26.12
C SER A 486 21.99 -22.79 26.35
N SER A 487 22.76 -23.17 25.33
CA SER A 487 23.70 -24.31 25.36
C SER A 487 25.18 -23.90 25.51
N SER A 488 25.52 -22.63 25.29
CA SER A 488 26.89 -22.10 25.46
C SER A 488 27.29 -21.76 26.91
N ASN A 489 26.44 -22.03 27.91
CA ASN A 489 26.81 -21.96 29.33
C ASN A 489 27.33 -23.28 29.91
N SER A 490 27.60 -24.30 29.09
CA SER A 490 28.13 -25.58 29.59
C SER A 490 29.03 -26.35 28.62
N SER A 491 30.05 -25.72 28.03
CA SER A 491 31.31 -26.40 27.66
C SER A 491 32.18 -25.46 26.84
N GLU A 492 33.31 -25.02 27.40
CA GLU A 492 34.64 -25.06 26.77
C GLU A 492 35.64 -24.32 27.67
N ALA A 493 36.34 -25.11 28.48
CA ALA A 493 37.64 -24.78 29.01
C ALA A 493 38.67 -25.54 28.16
N HIS A 494 39.81 -24.90 27.89
CA HIS A 494 40.91 -25.33 26.99
C HIS A 494 40.60 -25.01 25.51
N ASP A 495 41.45 -24.37 24.72
CA ASP A 495 42.89 -24.15 24.78
C ASP A 495 43.19 -23.04 23.75
N GLU A 496 43.93 -22.00 24.11
CA GLU A 496 44.76 -21.25 23.15
C GLU A 496 45.74 -20.36 23.91
N SER A 497 46.88 -20.96 24.22
CA SER A 497 48.12 -20.27 24.54
C SER A 497 48.96 -20.20 23.28
N HIS A 498 49.38 -19.00 22.85
CA HIS A 498 50.80 -18.64 22.64
C HIS A 498 51.03 -17.31 21.90
N ILE A 499 51.85 -16.46 22.56
CA ILE A 499 52.85 -15.52 21.99
C ILE A 499 52.34 -14.17 21.45
N THR A 500 52.86 -12.97 21.75
CA THR A 500 53.66 -12.33 22.83
C THR A 500 53.75 -10.80 22.51
N THR A 501 53.61 -9.96 23.53
CA THR A 501 54.37 -8.71 23.87
C THR A 501 54.54 -7.48 22.93
N ASN A 502 54.05 -6.32 23.45
CA ASN A 502 54.64 -4.96 23.63
C ASN A 502 55.14 -4.14 22.40
N VAL A 503 54.88 -2.81 22.22
CA VAL A 503 55.28 -1.63 23.03
C VAL A 503 54.60 -0.33 22.50
N GLY A 504 54.11 0.55 23.41
CA GLY A 504 54.19 2.05 23.43
C GLY A 504 53.26 2.88 22.52
N ALA A 505 52.69 4.06 22.88
CA ALA A 505 52.81 4.96 24.05
C ALA A 505 51.76 6.12 24.00
N ARG A 506 51.29 6.62 25.16
CA ARG A 506 51.28 8.05 25.65
C ARG A 506 50.22 8.30 26.76
N ILE A 507 50.62 8.46 28.03
CA ILE A 507 50.79 9.69 28.88
C ILE A 507 49.59 9.92 29.86
N PRO A 508 49.80 10.35 31.12
CA PRO A 508 49.00 9.94 32.29
C PRO A 508 48.15 11.05 32.96
N ILE A 509 47.14 10.64 33.73
CA ILE A 509 46.46 11.47 34.74
C ILE A 509 46.67 10.83 36.12
N ASP A 510 47.17 11.61 37.05
CA ASP A 510 47.58 11.26 38.42
C ASP A 510 46.37 11.06 39.37
N PRO A 511 46.21 9.91 40.07
CA PRO A 511 45.29 9.77 41.18
C PRO A 511 46.05 9.76 42.53
N ALA A 512 46.54 10.93 42.95
CA ALA A 512 47.10 11.08 44.30
C ALA A 512 45.97 10.98 45.35
N ASN A 513 46.15 10.03 46.30
CA ASN A 513 45.33 9.66 47.47
C ASN A 513 44.24 8.60 47.29
N LYS A 514 44.66 7.37 47.00
CA LYS A 514 43.99 6.16 47.53
C LYS A 514 44.80 5.65 48.73
N GLN A 515 44.39 6.02 49.95
CA GLN A 515 44.93 5.37 51.16
C GLN A 515 44.50 3.91 51.17
N ARG A 516 45.47 3.00 51.15
CA ARG A 516 45.26 1.56 51.25
C ARG A 516 45.19 1.22 52.73
N ILE A 517 44.00 0.87 53.23
CA ILE A 517 43.78 0.46 54.62
C ILE A 517 44.54 -0.84 54.86
N THR A 518 45.48 -0.82 55.81
CA THR A 518 46.40 -1.94 56.07
C THR A 518 46.01 -2.76 57.29
N ASP A 519 45.44 -2.11 58.33
CA ASP A 519 45.17 -2.76 59.62
C ASP A 519 43.69 -2.67 60.06
N SER A 520 43.27 -3.57 60.96
CA SER A 520 41.90 -3.60 61.51
C SER A 520 41.51 -2.33 62.26
N ILE A 521 42.49 -1.66 62.88
CA ILE A 521 42.32 -0.39 63.60
C ILE A 521 42.03 0.75 62.60
N GLU A 522 42.76 0.81 61.50
CA GLU A 522 42.53 1.81 60.43
C GLU A 522 41.18 1.61 59.74
N LEU A 523 40.74 0.35 59.61
CA LEU A 523 39.41 0.01 59.11
C LEU A 523 38.31 0.51 60.06
N ASP A 524 38.53 0.42 61.37
CA ASP A 524 37.59 0.88 62.40
C ASP A 524 37.53 2.42 62.50
N ASP A 525 38.64 3.11 62.34
CA ASP A 525 38.67 4.58 62.25
C ASP A 525 37.98 5.10 60.99
N TYR A 526 38.24 4.45 59.83
CA TYR A 526 37.52 4.73 58.59
C TYR A 526 36.01 4.52 58.75
N ARG A 527 35.60 3.44 59.42
CA ARG A 527 34.18 3.17 59.74
C ARG A 527 33.60 4.26 60.63
N LEU A 528 34.32 4.68 61.67
CA LEU A 528 33.85 5.71 62.60
C LEU A 528 33.67 7.05 61.88
N GLN A 529 34.62 7.43 61.03
CA GLN A 529 34.55 8.69 60.28
C GLN A 529 33.42 8.71 59.26
N LYS A 530 33.24 7.62 58.50
CA LYS A 530 32.13 7.51 57.53
C LYS A 530 30.76 7.43 58.21
N ARG A 531 30.64 6.71 59.34
CA ARG A 531 29.41 6.68 60.14
C ARG A 531 29.06 8.07 60.68
N LYS A 532 30.06 8.81 61.18
CA LYS A 532 29.85 10.18 61.65
C LYS A 532 29.37 11.09 60.52
N GLU A 533 29.93 10.97 59.32
CA GLU A 533 29.49 11.71 58.14
C GLU A 533 28.02 11.44 57.80
N PHE A 534 27.60 10.18 57.74
CA PHE A 534 26.21 9.82 57.47
C PHE A 534 25.25 10.23 58.61
N GLU A 535 25.63 10.07 59.88
CA GLU A 535 24.79 10.49 61.02
C GLU A 535 24.66 12.02 61.10
N ASP A 536 25.71 12.77 60.78
CA ASP A 536 25.65 14.24 60.71
C ASP A 536 24.78 14.70 59.53
N GLN A 537 24.83 14.00 58.39
CA GLN A 537 23.91 14.24 57.26
C GLN A 537 22.46 13.95 57.63
N ILE A 538 22.18 12.83 58.30
CA ILE A 538 20.84 12.47 58.77
C ILE A 538 20.32 13.47 59.81
N ARG A 539 21.18 13.99 60.70
CA ARG A 539 20.79 15.03 61.65
C ARG A 539 20.41 16.35 60.96
N ARG A 540 21.11 16.71 59.89
CA ARG A 540 20.83 17.93 59.11
C ARG A 540 19.61 17.80 58.22
N VAL A 541 19.45 16.63 57.58
CA VAL A 541 18.45 16.39 56.53
C VAL A 541 17.65 15.13 56.85
N ARG A 542 16.97 15.14 58.00
CA ARG A 542 16.26 13.96 58.53
C ARG A 542 15.16 13.44 57.61
N TRP A 543 14.57 14.33 56.79
CA TRP A 543 13.48 14.02 55.86
C TRP A 543 13.93 13.45 54.50
N ASP A 544 15.24 13.45 54.19
CA ASP A 544 15.73 12.96 52.90
C ASP A 544 16.00 11.46 52.96
N LYS A 545 15.10 10.69 52.34
CA LYS A 545 15.17 9.23 52.25
C LYS A 545 16.42 8.72 51.54
N SER A 546 17.03 9.49 50.64
CA SER A 546 18.20 9.03 49.89
C SER A 546 19.43 8.85 50.78
N VAL A 547 19.56 9.69 51.81
CA VAL A 547 20.66 9.62 52.80
C VAL A 547 20.52 8.37 53.66
N TRP A 548 19.30 8.06 54.11
CA TRP A 548 18.99 6.85 54.87
C TRP A 548 19.29 5.57 54.08
N VAL A 549 18.87 5.51 52.81
CA VAL A 549 19.11 4.36 51.93
C VAL A 549 20.61 4.17 51.67
N LYS A 550 21.34 5.23 51.32
CA LYS A 550 22.80 5.16 51.08
C LYS A 550 23.56 4.70 52.32
N TYR A 551 23.14 5.14 53.51
CA TYR A 551 23.75 4.71 54.76
C TYR A 551 23.50 3.22 55.05
N ALA A 552 22.25 2.76 54.82
CA ALA A 552 21.89 1.36 55.02
C ALA A 552 22.59 0.42 54.03
N GLU A 553 22.68 0.79 52.74
CA GLU A 553 23.41 0.05 51.70
C GLU A 553 24.92 0.02 51.98
N TRP A 554 25.47 1.10 52.54
CA TRP A 554 26.88 1.14 52.94
C TRP A 554 27.18 0.15 54.07
N GLU A 555 26.35 0.07 55.12
CA GLU A 555 26.51 -0.94 56.18
C GLU A 555 26.25 -2.36 55.66
N GLU A 556 25.33 -2.55 54.70
CA GLU A 556 25.10 -3.83 54.01
C GLU A 556 26.38 -4.32 53.30
N SER A 557 27.07 -3.45 52.56
CA SER A 557 28.33 -3.76 51.87
C SER A 557 29.46 -4.24 52.81
N ARG A 558 29.31 -3.96 54.11
CA ARG A 558 30.26 -4.33 55.18
C ARG A 558 29.80 -5.52 56.00
N LYS A 559 28.65 -6.12 55.66
CA LYS A 559 28.05 -7.28 56.34
C LYS A 559 27.69 -7.01 57.80
N ASP A 560 27.58 -5.75 58.23
CA ASP A 560 27.05 -5.38 59.56
C ASP A 560 25.52 -5.27 59.49
N PHE A 561 24.88 -6.43 59.32
CA PHE A 561 23.43 -6.51 59.12
C PHE A 561 22.63 -5.98 60.31
N LYS A 562 23.18 -6.06 61.54
CA LYS A 562 22.50 -5.60 62.75
C LYS A 562 22.34 -4.08 62.74
N ARG A 563 23.36 -3.34 62.30
CA ARG A 563 23.27 -1.88 62.14
C ARG A 563 22.42 -1.48 60.94
N ALA A 564 22.57 -2.15 59.81
CA ALA A 564 21.74 -1.90 58.64
C ALA A 564 20.23 -1.99 58.99
N ARG A 565 19.82 -3.01 59.75
CA ARG A 565 18.44 -3.12 60.28
C ARG A 565 18.03 -1.95 61.16
N SER A 566 18.89 -1.53 62.07
CA SER A 566 18.60 -0.38 62.94
C SER A 566 18.42 0.92 62.14
N ILE A 567 19.17 1.08 61.04
CA ILE A 567 19.04 2.24 60.15
C ILE A 567 17.71 2.17 59.37
N TRP A 568 17.35 1.00 58.85
CA TRP A 568 16.07 0.79 58.17
C TRP A 568 14.88 1.05 59.10
N GLU A 569 14.87 0.53 60.33
CA GLU A 569 13.80 0.78 61.31
C GLU A 569 13.71 2.28 61.68
N ARG A 570 14.86 2.96 61.89
CA ARG A 570 14.89 4.42 62.12
C ARG A 570 14.38 5.21 60.92
N ALA A 571 14.65 4.75 59.71
CA ALA A 571 14.13 5.39 58.49
C ALA A 571 12.61 5.19 58.38
N LEU A 572 12.10 4.02 58.76
CA LEU A 572 10.67 3.70 58.79
C LEU A 572 9.92 4.49 59.87
N GLU A 573 10.52 4.79 61.02
CA GLU A 573 9.93 5.70 62.01
C GLU A 573 9.64 7.10 61.43
N VAL A 574 10.47 7.56 60.49
CA VAL A 574 10.30 8.86 59.82
C VAL A 574 9.36 8.75 58.61
N HIS A 575 9.45 7.67 57.82
CA HIS A 575 8.76 7.50 56.54
C HIS A 575 7.92 6.21 56.46
N HIS A 576 7.11 5.93 57.49
CA HIS A 576 6.32 4.68 57.56
C HIS A 576 5.25 4.52 56.46
N ARG A 577 4.91 5.59 55.72
CA ARG A 577 3.93 5.57 54.61
C ARG A 577 4.55 5.38 53.22
N ASP A 578 5.87 5.42 53.10
CA ASP A 578 6.54 5.31 51.80
C ASP A 578 6.79 3.83 51.45
N HIS A 579 6.02 3.30 50.50
CA HIS A 579 6.14 1.92 50.04
C HIS A 579 7.54 1.61 49.48
N THR A 580 8.26 2.58 48.90
CA THR A 580 9.59 2.35 48.32
C THR A 580 10.64 2.02 49.38
N LEU A 581 10.48 2.54 50.60
CA LEU A 581 11.38 2.30 51.71
C LEU A 581 11.16 0.90 52.30
N TRP A 582 9.89 0.48 52.43
CA TRP A 582 9.53 -0.88 52.83
C TRP A 582 10.03 -1.94 51.85
N LEU A 583 9.87 -1.70 50.54
CA LEU A 583 10.41 -2.58 49.48
C LEU A 583 11.92 -2.78 49.64
N LYS A 584 12.69 -1.69 49.76
CA LYS A 584 14.16 -1.77 49.90
C LYS A 584 14.58 -2.48 51.19
N TYR A 585 13.86 -2.29 52.30
CA TYR A 585 14.15 -2.99 53.54
C TYR A 585 13.85 -4.49 53.44
N ALA A 586 12.73 -4.87 52.85
CA ALA A 586 12.37 -6.26 52.65
C ALA A 586 13.33 -6.98 51.69
N GLU A 587 13.74 -6.33 50.59
CA GLU A 587 14.76 -6.83 49.68
C GLU A 587 16.14 -6.99 50.36
N PHE A 588 16.52 -6.07 51.25
CA PHE A 588 17.71 -6.21 52.08
C PHE A 588 17.66 -7.47 52.96
N GLU A 589 16.54 -7.75 53.63
CA GLU A 589 16.41 -8.97 54.45
C GLU A 589 16.41 -10.25 53.60
N MET A 590 15.88 -10.19 52.38
CA MET A 590 15.97 -11.29 51.42
C MET A 590 17.42 -11.55 50.99
N ARG A 591 18.20 -10.50 50.66
CA ARG A 591 19.63 -10.61 50.33
C ARG A 591 20.47 -11.09 51.51
N SER A 592 20.12 -10.70 52.73
CA SER A 592 20.80 -11.14 53.97
C SER A 592 20.49 -12.60 54.34
N LYS A 593 19.66 -13.31 53.56
CA LYS A 593 19.15 -14.66 53.81
C LYS A 593 18.36 -14.81 55.13
N SER A 594 17.87 -13.71 55.69
CA SER A 594 17.08 -13.71 56.93
C SER A 594 15.58 -13.81 56.60
N ILE A 595 15.13 -14.99 56.18
CA ILE A 595 13.77 -15.20 55.64
C ILE A 595 12.67 -14.84 56.66
N ASP A 596 12.81 -15.21 57.93
CA ASP A 596 11.78 -14.91 58.93
C ASP A 596 11.69 -13.43 59.26
N ASN A 597 12.80 -12.69 59.18
CA ASN A 597 12.78 -11.23 59.30
C ASN A 597 12.12 -10.60 58.08
N ALA A 598 12.45 -11.05 56.86
CA ALA A 598 11.80 -10.59 55.64
C ALA A 598 10.27 -10.81 55.71
N ARG A 599 9.80 -11.96 56.20
CA ARG A 599 8.38 -12.23 56.45
C ARG A 599 7.75 -11.25 57.43
N ASN A 600 8.42 -10.96 58.54
CA ASN A 600 7.92 -10.01 59.54
C ASN A 600 7.81 -8.60 58.96
N VAL A 601 8.79 -8.20 58.14
CA VAL A 601 8.76 -6.91 57.42
C VAL A 601 7.60 -6.87 56.43
N TRP A 602 7.47 -7.85 55.54
CA TRP A 602 6.35 -7.93 54.60
C TRP A 602 4.98 -7.96 55.29
N ASN A 603 4.85 -8.70 56.39
CA ASN A 603 3.61 -8.77 57.15
C ASN A 603 3.26 -7.42 57.81
N ARG A 604 4.25 -6.69 58.34
CA ARG A 604 4.06 -5.31 58.84
C ARG A 604 3.68 -4.37 57.70
N ASP A 605 4.36 -4.48 56.57
CA ASP A 605 4.18 -3.64 55.39
C ASP A 605 2.75 -3.73 54.83
N VAL A 606 2.25 -4.95 54.55
CA VAL A 606 0.87 -5.16 54.06
C VAL A 606 -0.21 -4.82 55.11
N THR A 607 0.15 -4.76 56.39
CA THR A 607 -0.78 -4.34 57.46
C THR A 607 -0.88 -2.82 57.54
N ILE A 608 0.22 -2.11 57.32
CA ILE A 608 0.28 -0.64 57.37
C ILE A 608 -0.21 -0.03 56.06
N LEU A 609 0.12 -0.65 54.91
CA LEU A 609 -0.20 -0.19 53.56
C LEU A 609 -0.99 -1.25 52.77
N PRO A 610 -2.23 -1.58 53.17
CA PRO A 610 -3.00 -2.66 52.54
C PRO A 610 -3.47 -2.35 51.11
N ARG A 611 -3.45 -1.08 50.68
CA ARG A 611 -3.91 -0.64 49.34
C ARG A 611 -2.83 -0.63 48.26
N VAL A 612 -1.58 -0.93 48.62
CA VAL A 612 -0.47 -0.89 47.65
C VAL A 612 -0.24 -2.31 47.12
N ASP A 613 -0.77 -2.59 45.93
CA ASP A 613 -0.76 -3.92 45.32
C ASP A 613 0.65 -4.47 45.08
N GLN A 614 1.62 -3.60 44.78
CA GLN A 614 3.02 -3.96 44.58
C GLN A 614 3.63 -4.71 45.78
N LEU A 615 3.21 -4.39 47.01
CA LEU A 615 3.70 -5.01 48.23
C LEU A 615 3.18 -6.44 48.37
N TRP A 616 1.88 -6.64 48.09
CA TRP A 616 1.25 -7.95 48.08
C TRP A 616 1.90 -8.87 47.05
N PHE A 617 2.11 -8.37 45.83
CA PHE A 617 2.79 -9.11 44.76
C PHE A 617 4.17 -9.62 45.17
N LYS A 618 4.99 -8.74 45.76
CA LYS A 618 6.36 -9.10 46.17
C LYS A 618 6.37 -10.07 47.34
N TYR A 619 5.44 -9.93 48.29
CA TYR A 619 5.31 -10.87 49.40
C TYR A 619 4.88 -12.27 48.93
N ILE A 620 3.93 -12.33 48.01
CA ILE A 620 3.48 -13.58 47.38
C ILE A 620 4.62 -14.23 46.59
N ASN A 621 5.32 -13.46 45.75
CA ASN A 621 6.46 -13.97 44.99
C ASN A 621 7.56 -14.53 45.91
N MET A 622 7.81 -13.88 47.06
CA MET A 622 8.74 -14.43 48.05
C MET A 622 8.29 -15.80 48.57
N GLU A 623 7.03 -15.95 49.01
CA GLU A 623 6.55 -17.26 49.50
C GLU A 623 6.49 -18.33 48.39
N GLU A 624 6.24 -17.94 47.13
CA GLU A 624 6.34 -18.81 45.95
C GLU A 624 7.78 -19.30 45.72
N THR A 625 8.78 -18.41 45.75
CA THR A 625 10.19 -18.80 45.58
C THR A 625 10.69 -19.72 46.68
N LEU A 626 10.07 -19.67 47.86
CA LEU A 626 10.34 -20.56 48.99
C LEU A 626 9.54 -21.88 48.94
N GLY A 627 8.66 -22.06 47.94
CA GLY A 627 7.83 -23.25 47.76
C GLY A 627 6.67 -23.39 48.75
N ASN A 628 6.35 -22.36 49.55
CA ASN A 628 5.32 -22.44 50.60
C ASN A 628 3.94 -22.04 50.08
N VAL A 629 3.34 -22.92 49.27
CA VAL A 629 2.03 -22.70 48.59
C VAL A 629 0.91 -22.36 49.57
N THR A 630 0.86 -23.04 50.72
CA THR A 630 -0.18 -22.83 51.75
C THR A 630 -0.12 -21.43 52.35
N ARG A 631 1.09 -20.88 52.50
CA ARG A 631 1.28 -19.50 52.99
C ARG A 631 0.98 -18.47 51.91
N ALA A 632 1.45 -18.70 50.68
CA ALA A 632 1.11 -17.84 49.55
C ALA A 632 -0.42 -17.71 49.38
N ARG A 633 -1.16 -18.83 49.49
CA ARG A 633 -2.62 -18.84 49.46
C ARG A 633 -3.25 -18.06 50.62
N ARG A 634 -2.76 -18.21 51.85
CA ARG A 634 -3.22 -17.42 53.01
C ARG A 634 -2.97 -15.91 52.83
N VAL A 635 -1.86 -15.54 52.18
CA VAL A 635 -1.56 -14.13 51.86
C VAL A 635 -2.54 -13.60 50.82
N PHE A 636 -2.83 -14.38 49.77
CA PHE A 636 -3.86 -14.04 48.79
C PHE A 636 -5.25 -13.91 49.42
N GLU A 637 -5.69 -14.86 50.25
CA GLU A 637 -6.97 -14.79 50.96
C GLU A 637 -7.08 -13.50 51.81
N ARG A 638 -5.99 -13.13 52.48
CA ARG A 638 -5.92 -11.89 53.25
C ARG A 638 -5.97 -10.66 52.36
N TRP A 639 -5.27 -10.66 51.23
CA TRP A 639 -5.35 -9.57 50.25
C TRP A 639 -6.77 -9.40 49.72
N MET A 640 -7.43 -10.50 49.35
CA MET A 640 -8.81 -10.51 48.84
C MET A 640 -9.84 -10.07 49.88
N SER A 641 -9.57 -10.22 51.17
CA SER A 641 -10.46 -9.68 52.22
C SER A 641 -10.55 -8.15 52.22
N TRP A 642 -9.57 -7.46 51.60
CA TRP A 642 -9.58 -6.01 51.41
C TRP A 642 -10.31 -5.54 50.15
N ASN A 643 -10.85 -6.47 49.35
CA ASN A 643 -11.47 -6.19 48.05
C ASN A 643 -10.61 -5.32 47.12
N PRO A 644 -9.42 -5.80 46.72
CA PRO A 644 -8.45 -5.06 45.91
C PRO A 644 -8.90 -4.90 44.44
N GLU A 645 -8.13 -4.13 43.67
CA GLU A 645 -8.41 -3.87 42.24
C GLU A 645 -8.37 -5.15 41.39
N HIS A 646 -8.96 -5.07 40.20
CA HIS A 646 -9.17 -6.20 39.28
C HIS A 646 -7.89 -7.04 39.00
N GLU A 647 -6.72 -6.41 38.91
CA GLU A 647 -5.44 -7.08 38.63
C GLU A 647 -4.99 -8.03 39.77
N ALA A 648 -5.37 -7.75 41.01
CA ALA A 648 -5.08 -8.59 42.17
C ALA A 648 -5.82 -9.94 42.06
N TRP A 649 -7.09 -9.88 41.66
CA TRP A 649 -7.94 -11.05 41.45
C TRP A 649 -7.44 -11.90 40.28
N LEU A 650 -7.04 -11.28 39.17
CA LEU A 650 -6.41 -11.98 38.03
C LEU A 650 -5.14 -12.71 38.45
N SER A 651 -4.35 -12.13 39.34
CA SER A 651 -3.10 -12.73 39.78
C SER A 651 -3.30 -13.92 40.70
N PHE A 652 -4.36 -13.90 41.52
CA PHE A 652 -4.81 -15.08 42.26
C PHE A 652 -5.30 -16.19 41.32
N ILE A 653 -5.99 -15.84 40.24
CA ILE A 653 -6.39 -16.82 39.21
C ILE A 653 -5.17 -17.44 38.54
N ARG A 654 -4.17 -16.64 38.14
CA ARG A 654 -2.91 -17.14 37.57
C ARG A 654 -2.13 -18.02 38.56
N PHE A 655 -2.19 -17.71 39.85
CA PHE A 655 -1.63 -18.54 40.91
C PHE A 655 -2.31 -19.91 40.98
N GLU A 656 -3.63 -19.95 41.20
CA GLU A 656 -4.36 -21.23 41.29
C GLU A 656 -4.28 -22.03 39.98
N TRP A 657 -4.22 -21.38 38.80
CA TRP A 657 -3.99 -22.06 37.52
C TRP A 657 -2.62 -22.74 37.42
N ARG A 658 -1.54 -22.07 37.84
CA ARG A 658 -0.18 -22.66 37.85
C ARG A 658 -0.12 -23.88 38.77
N TYR A 659 -0.77 -23.81 39.93
CA TYR A 659 -0.82 -24.93 40.87
C TYR A 659 -1.75 -26.05 40.41
N ALA A 660 -2.92 -25.74 39.82
CA ALA A 660 -3.79 -26.76 39.22
C ALA A 660 -3.05 -27.55 38.13
N LYS A 661 -2.25 -26.89 37.28
CA LYS A 661 -1.42 -27.55 36.26
C LYS A 661 -0.30 -28.40 36.87
N PHE A 662 0.28 -27.97 38.00
CA PHE A 662 1.27 -28.74 38.75
C PHE A 662 0.65 -30.00 39.39
N GLU A 663 -0.50 -29.87 40.04
CA GLU A 663 -1.22 -31.00 40.65
C GLU A 663 -1.78 -31.97 39.60
N MET A 664 -2.18 -31.48 38.42
CA MET A 664 -2.50 -32.33 37.26
C MET A 664 -1.32 -33.20 36.83
N LYS A 665 -0.08 -32.66 36.89
CA LYS A 665 1.13 -33.43 36.59
C LYS A 665 1.43 -34.48 37.67
N ASN A 666 0.97 -34.25 38.90
CA ASN A 666 1.09 -35.17 40.03
C ASN A 666 -0.09 -36.16 40.15
N SER A 667 -1.06 -36.13 39.23
CA SER A 667 -2.26 -36.99 39.19
C SER A 667 -3.31 -36.76 40.30
N GLU A 668 -3.29 -35.62 40.98
CA GLU A 668 -4.25 -35.26 42.05
C GLU A 668 -5.47 -34.50 41.49
N ILE A 669 -6.32 -35.22 40.74
CA ILE A 669 -7.48 -34.65 39.99
C ILE A 669 -8.48 -33.93 40.91
N ARG A 670 -8.66 -34.41 42.14
CA ARG A 670 -9.64 -33.87 43.11
C ARG A 670 -9.27 -32.46 43.58
N LEU A 671 -7.99 -32.24 43.90
CA LEU A 671 -7.49 -30.94 44.35
C LEU A 671 -7.50 -29.91 43.22
N ALA A 672 -7.17 -30.33 41.99
CA ALA A 672 -7.25 -29.47 40.81
C ALA A 672 -8.69 -29.01 40.53
N ARG A 673 -9.68 -29.92 40.66
CA ARG A 673 -11.10 -29.57 40.51
C ARG A 673 -11.58 -28.63 41.61
N GLU A 674 -11.19 -28.85 42.86
CA GLU A 674 -11.53 -27.94 43.97
C GLU A 674 -10.97 -26.52 43.75
N CYS A 675 -9.79 -26.39 43.14
CA CYS A 675 -9.21 -25.09 42.79
C CYS A 675 -10.02 -24.38 41.69
N PHE A 676 -10.42 -25.10 40.63
CA PHE A 676 -11.26 -24.55 39.56
C PHE A 676 -12.67 -24.20 40.04
N GLU A 677 -13.32 -25.04 40.86
CA GLU A 677 -14.65 -24.77 41.40
C GLU A 677 -14.66 -23.57 42.36
N ARG A 678 -13.61 -23.39 43.18
CA ARG A 678 -13.48 -22.21 44.06
C ARG A 678 -13.28 -20.93 43.27
N ALA A 679 -12.46 -20.98 42.21
CA ALA A 679 -12.30 -19.86 41.31
C ALA A 679 -13.63 -19.55 40.60
N ALA A 680 -14.30 -20.55 40.01
CA ALA A 680 -15.56 -20.37 39.30
C ALA A 680 -16.69 -19.81 40.20
N ASN A 681 -16.82 -20.29 41.44
CA ASN A 681 -17.86 -19.84 42.38
C ASN A 681 -17.67 -18.39 42.86
N LYS A 682 -16.45 -17.85 42.84
CA LYS A 682 -16.17 -16.47 43.24
C LYS A 682 -16.40 -15.44 42.13
N PHE A 683 -16.35 -15.86 40.87
CA PHE A 683 -16.45 -14.97 39.70
C PHE A 683 -17.73 -15.17 38.88
N VAL A 684 -18.81 -15.67 39.50
CA VAL A 684 -20.13 -15.73 38.87
C VAL A 684 -20.64 -14.30 38.65
N GLY A 685 -20.29 -13.71 37.49
CA GLY A 685 -20.71 -12.37 37.09
C GLY A 685 -19.60 -11.41 36.64
N ASP A 686 -18.33 -11.84 36.62
CA ASP A 686 -17.21 -10.99 36.18
C ASP A 686 -16.87 -11.21 34.69
N GLU A 687 -16.66 -10.13 33.93
CA GLU A 687 -16.44 -10.15 32.46
C GLU A 687 -15.18 -10.93 32.06
N GLU A 688 -14.20 -11.04 32.96
CA GLU A 688 -12.94 -11.73 32.71
C GLU A 688 -12.89 -13.20 33.20
N ALA A 689 -14.00 -13.69 33.77
CA ALA A 689 -14.15 -15.10 34.15
C ALA A 689 -14.15 -16.06 32.95
N GLY A 690 -14.34 -15.54 31.73
CA GLY A 690 -14.35 -16.30 30.48
C GLY A 690 -13.13 -17.21 30.26
N ARG A 691 -11.92 -16.70 30.50
CA ARG A 691 -10.67 -17.47 30.34
C ARG A 691 -10.52 -18.61 31.36
N LEU A 692 -11.09 -18.41 32.55
CA LEU A 692 -11.15 -19.43 33.60
C LEU A 692 -12.11 -20.55 33.20
N PHE A 693 -13.31 -20.21 32.72
CA PHE A 693 -14.29 -21.20 32.25
C PHE A 693 -13.77 -22.02 31.06
N MET A 694 -13.01 -21.40 30.15
CA MET A 694 -12.35 -22.10 29.04
C MET A 694 -11.29 -23.11 29.53
N SER A 695 -10.40 -22.69 30.42
CA SER A 695 -9.40 -23.59 30.99
C SER A 695 -10.03 -24.71 31.83
N PHE A 696 -11.17 -24.42 32.47
CA PHE A 696 -11.94 -25.40 33.23
C PHE A 696 -12.67 -26.40 32.31
N ALA A 697 -13.17 -25.95 31.16
CA ALA A 697 -13.74 -26.82 30.13
C ALA A 697 -12.68 -27.77 29.54
N GLU A 698 -11.47 -27.27 29.22
CA GLU A 698 -10.34 -28.11 28.77
C GLU A 698 -9.88 -29.12 29.84
N PHE A 699 -9.98 -28.74 31.12
CA PHE A 699 -9.69 -29.63 32.24
C PHE A 699 -10.73 -30.75 32.35
N GLU A 700 -12.03 -30.42 32.29
CA GLU A 700 -13.09 -31.44 32.37
C GLU A 700 -13.12 -32.32 31.10
N GLU A 701 -12.71 -31.80 29.92
CA GLU A 701 -12.46 -32.59 28.71
C GLU A 701 -11.38 -33.67 28.96
N LYS A 702 -10.25 -33.30 29.59
CA LYS A 702 -9.20 -34.25 29.99
C LYS A 702 -9.67 -35.23 31.07
N CYS A 703 -10.60 -34.80 31.93
CA CYS A 703 -11.23 -35.67 32.94
C CYS A 703 -12.34 -36.57 32.37
N ARG A 704 -12.63 -36.48 31.06
CA ARG A 704 -13.69 -37.19 30.32
C ARG A 704 -15.12 -36.86 30.75
N ASP A 705 -15.35 -35.71 31.39
CA ASP A 705 -16.69 -35.23 31.73
C ASP A 705 -17.19 -34.26 30.64
N VAL A 706 -17.72 -34.84 29.56
CA VAL A 706 -18.10 -34.12 28.33
C VAL A 706 -19.29 -33.19 28.56
N GLU A 707 -20.24 -33.57 29.41
CA GLU A 707 -21.43 -32.75 29.70
C GLU A 707 -21.05 -31.50 30.49
N ARG A 708 -20.14 -31.65 31.46
CA ARG A 708 -19.64 -30.51 32.24
C ARG A 708 -18.76 -29.60 31.40
N ALA A 709 -17.90 -30.15 30.55
CA ALA A 709 -17.09 -29.38 29.60
C ALA A 709 -17.96 -28.55 28.63
N ARG A 710 -19.08 -29.12 28.14
CA ARG A 710 -20.05 -28.41 27.30
C ARG A 710 -20.74 -27.26 28.05
N HIS A 711 -21.22 -27.53 29.26
CA HIS A 711 -21.90 -26.51 30.06
C HIS A 711 -20.97 -25.33 30.40
N LEU A 712 -19.72 -25.63 30.77
CA LEU A 712 -18.69 -24.62 31.04
C LEU A 712 -18.31 -23.81 29.79
N SER A 713 -18.27 -24.45 28.61
CA SER A 713 -18.02 -23.76 27.34
C SER A 713 -19.15 -22.83 26.94
N LEU A 714 -20.41 -23.21 27.20
CA LEU A 714 -21.56 -22.34 26.98
C LEU A 714 -21.58 -21.16 27.96
N LEU A 715 -21.25 -21.40 29.24
CA LEU A 715 -21.09 -20.33 30.24
C LEU A 715 -19.97 -19.36 29.85
N ALA A 716 -18.86 -19.85 29.30
CA ALA A 716 -17.79 -19.00 28.78
C ALA A 716 -18.32 -18.09 27.65
N LEU A 717 -19.13 -18.60 26.74
CA LEU A 717 -19.69 -17.83 25.61
C LEU A 717 -20.75 -16.81 26.04
N ASP A 718 -21.51 -17.09 27.10
CA ASP A 718 -22.56 -16.19 27.60
C ASP A 718 -22.00 -15.04 28.47
N HIS A 719 -20.86 -15.26 29.14
CA HIS A 719 -20.23 -14.26 30.02
C HIS A 719 -19.17 -13.38 29.33
N ILE A 720 -18.65 -13.80 28.16
CA ILE A 720 -17.67 -13.01 27.41
C ILE A 720 -18.40 -12.06 26.46
N PRO A 721 -18.08 -10.73 26.48
CA PRO A 721 -18.59 -9.81 25.47
C PRO A 721 -18.29 -10.32 24.07
N ARG A 722 -19.29 -10.34 23.18
CA ARG A 722 -19.19 -10.90 21.82
C ARG A 722 -17.93 -10.43 21.08
N GLU A 723 -17.53 -9.19 21.31
CA GLU A 723 -16.34 -8.53 20.73
C GLU A 723 -15.02 -9.25 21.08
N ARG A 724 -14.84 -9.67 22.34
CA ARG A 724 -13.64 -10.42 22.80
C ARG A 724 -13.69 -11.92 22.44
N ALA A 725 -14.89 -12.47 22.23
CA ALA A 725 -15.06 -13.88 21.85
C ALA A 725 -14.59 -14.19 20.42
N GLY A 726 -14.61 -13.18 19.55
CA GLY A 726 -14.01 -13.24 18.21
C GLY A 726 -12.48 -13.24 18.23
N GLU A 727 -11.87 -12.35 19.02
CA GLU A 727 -10.41 -12.19 19.11
C GLU A 727 -9.70 -13.43 19.70
N GLU A 728 -10.31 -14.14 20.65
CA GLU A 728 -9.72 -15.34 21.28
C GLU A 728 -10.04 -16.66 20.54
N GLY A 729 -10.76 -16.60 19.40
CA GLY A 729 -11.14 -17.78 18.61
C GLY A 729 -12.06 -18.75 19.35
N LEU A 730 -12.91 -18.25 20.26
CA LEU A 730 -13.71 -19.10 21.15
C LEU A 730 -14.79 -19.89 20.41
N TYR A 731 -15.41 -19.28 19.39
CA TYR A 731 -16.34 -19.98 18.51
C TYR A 731 -15.65 -21.12 17.74
N ASP A 732 -14.38 -20.96 17.38
CA ASP A 732 -13.60 -22.01 16.71
C ASP A 732 -13.27 -23.17 17.64
N LYS A 733 -12.89 -22.87 18.89
CA LYS A 733 -12.65 -23.88 19.91
C LYS A 733 -13.93 -24.63 20.29
N PHE A 734 -15.07 -23.94 20.38
CA PHE A 734 -16.37 -24.56 20.65
C PHE A 734 -16.84 -25.44 19.48
N VAL A 735 -16.70 -24.98 18.23
CA VAL A 735 -16.99 -25.80 17.04
C VAL A 735 -16.04 -27.01 16.96
N ALA A 736 -14.77 -26.85 17.33
CA ALA A 736 -13.83 -27.98 17.39
C ALA A 736 -14.21 -28.98 18.50
N PHE A 737 -14.70 -28.51 19.64
CA PHE A 737 -15.21 -29.35 20.73
C PHE A 737 -16.46 -30.13 20.30
N GLU A 738 -17.48 -29.47 19.74
CA GLU A 738 -18.69 -30.15 19.26
C GLU A 738 -18.41 -31.05 18.05
N LYS A 739 -17.41 -30.76 17.21
CA LYS A 739 -16.97 -31.69 16.15
C LYS A 739 -16.33 -32.98 16.69
N ARG A 740 -15.72 -32.93 17.88
CA ARG A 740 -15.08 -34.09 18.51
C ARG A 740 -16.06 -34.92 19.34
N PHE A 741 -17.03 -34.27 19.99
CA PHE A 741 -17.88 -34.92 21.00
C PHE A 741 -19.39 -34.67 20.85
N GLY A 742 -19.82 -33.91 19.85
CA GLY A 742 -21.21 -33.51 19.61
C GLY A 742 -21.93 -34.34 18.54
N ASN A 743 -23.26 -34.30 18.58
CA ASN A 743 -24.13 -34.91 17.57
C ASN A 743 -24.32 -33.98 16.35
N SER A 744 -24.79 -34.51 15.21
CA SER A 744 -24.96 -33.76 13.95
C SER A 744 -25.73 -32.44 14.12
N GLU A 745 -26.77 -32.42 14.96
CA GLU A 745 -27.59 -31.23 15.25
C GLU A 745 -26.83 -30.19 16.09
N GLN A 746 -26.01 -30.65 17.03
CA GLN A 746 -25.20 -29.78 17.89
C GLN A 746 -24.03 -29.15 17.12
N ILE A 747 -23.46 -29.87 16.16
CA ILE A 747 -22.44 -29.36 15.24
C ILE A 747 -23.03 -28.29 14.33
N GLU A 748 -24.23 -28.52 13.80
CA GLU A 748 -24.93 -27.56 12.95
C GLU A 748 -25.24 -26.27 13.70
N ASP A 749 -25.78 -26.37 14.92
CA ASP A 749 -26.05 -25.21 15.78
C ASP A 749 -24.77 -24.43 16.15
N ALA A 750 -23.67 -25.11 16.44
CA ALA A 750 -22.38 -24.48 16.72
C ALA A 750 -21.85 -23.71 15.50
N ILE A 751 -21.98 -24.28 14.29
CA ILE A 751 -21.58 -23.63 13.03
C ILE A 751 -22.46 -22.41 12.74
N LEU A 752 -23.77 -22.50 12.98
CA LEU A 752 -24.69 -21.38 12.80
C LEU A 752 -24.36 -20.22 13.74
N ARG A 753 -24.03 -20.50 15.01
CA ARG A 753 -23.61 -19.47 15.98
C ARG A 753 -22.32 -18.76 15.55
N LYS A 754 -21.32 -19.52 15.07
CA LYS A 754 -20.07 -18.95 14.55
C LYS A 754 -20.32 -18.03 13.35
N LYS A 755 -21.08 -18.50 12.35
CA LYS A 755 -21.36 -17.72 11.14
C LYS A 755 -22.18 -16.46 11.43
N ARG A 756 -23.14 -16.53 12.36
CA ARG A 756 -23.92 -15.37 12.81
C ARG A 756 -23.02 -14.29 13.42
N PHE A 757 -22.09 -14.67 14.28
CA PHE A 757 -21.13 -13.75 14.88
C PHE A 757 -20.25 -13.06 13.82
N GLN A 758 -19.70 -13.84 12.87
CA GLN A 758 -18.87 -13.31 11.79
C GLN A 758 -19.61 -12.23 10.97
N TYR A 759 -20.85 -12.50 10.57
CA TYR A 759 -21.64 -11.53 9.81
C TYR A 759 -22.11 -10.32 10.64
N GLU A 760 -22.40 -10.50 11.94
CA GLU A 760 -22.70 -9.38 12.84
C GLU A 760 -21.49 -8.45 13.00
N GLU A 761 -20.29 -9.01 13.09
CA GLU A 761 -19.04 -8.27 13.23
C GLU A 761 -18.67 -7.52 11.94
N GLU A 762 -18.81 -8.17 10.78
CA GLU A 762 -18.62 -7.55 9.47
C GLU A 762 -19.54 -6.33 9.26
N VAL A 763 -20.79 -6.47 9.69
CA VAL A 763 -21.80 -5.42 9.65
C VAL A 763 -21.52 -4.30 10.67
N ARG A 764 -20.98 -4.64 11.85
CA ARG A 764 -20.61 -3.68 12.90
C ARG A 764 -19.39 -2.85 12.49
N MET A 765 -18.38 -3.50 11.92
CA MET A 765 -17.14 -2.86 11.46
C MET A 765 -17.38 -1.98 10.24
N ASN A 766 -18.21 -2.44 9.31
CA ASN A 766 -18.54 -1.68 8.10
C ASN A 766 -20.06 -1.55 7.94
N PRO A 767 -20.72 -0.63 8.67
CA PRO A 767 -22.16 -0.46 8.60
C PRO A 767 -22.64 0.04 7.22
N SER A 768 -21.74 0.59 6.41
CA SER A 768 -21.97 1.01 5.02
C SER A 768 -21.68 -0.07 3.97
N ASN A 769 -21.11 -1.22 4.34
CA ASN A 769 -20.81 -2.31 3.41
C ASN A 769 -22.06 -3.13 3.09
N TYR A 770 -22.63 -2.86 1.92
CA TYR A 770 -23.91 -3.43 1.47
C TYR A 770 -23.86 -4.93 1.22
N ASP A 771 -22.71 -5.48 0.81
CA ASP A 771 -22.57 -6.91 0.54
C ASP A 771 -22.49 -7.72 1.84
N ALA A 772 -21.88 -7.15 2.89
CA ALA A 772 -21.88 -7.74 4.23
C ALA A 772 -23.30 -7.85 4.81
N TRP A 773 -24.09 -6.78 4.76
CA TRP A 773 -25.51 -6.82 5.15
C TRP A 773 -26.32 -7.84 4.33
N PHE A 774 -26.03 -7.96 3.04
CA PHE A 774 -26.72 -8.88 2.14
C PHE A 774 -26.37 -10.35 2.40
N ASN A 775 -25.10 -10.64 2.67
CA ASN A 775 -24.64 -11.97 3.03
C ASN A 775 -25.20 -12.39 4.40
N TYR A 776 -25.28 -11.46 5.36
CA TYR A 776 -25.89 -11.70 6.66
C TYR A 776 -27.38 -12.06 6.55
N ILE A 777 -28.12 -11.31 5.74
CA ILE A 777 -29.55 -11.55 5.51
C ILE A 777 -29.80 -12.89 4.82
N LYS A 778 -29.03 -13.22 3.76
CA LYS A 778 -29.12 -14.53 3.09
C LYS A 778 -28.82 -15.69 4.02
N PHE A 779 -27.85 -15.50 4.91
CA PHE A 779 -27.52 -16.49 5.92
C PHE A 779 -28.69 -16.72 6.89
N GLU A 780 -29.30 -15.65 7.41
CA GLU A 780 -30.47 -15.77 8.30
C GLU A 780 -31.72 -16.33 7.58
N GLU A 781 -31.88 -16.06 6.27
CA GLU A 781 -32.93 -16.64 5.44
C GLU A 781 -32.77 -18.16 5.30
N ASN A 782 -31.53 -18.63 5.11
CA ASN A 782 -31.21 -20.07 5.05
C ASN A 782 -31.31 -20.76 6.42
N ALA A 783 -31.04 -20.03 7.51
CA ALA A 783 -31.13 -20.54 8.88
C ALA A 783 -32.56 -20.57 9.46
N GLY A 784 -33.58 -20.11 8.70
CA GLY A 784 -35.00 -20.24 9.05
C GLY A 784 -35.54 -19.23 10.09
N GLY A 785 -34.73 -18.27 10.53
CA GLY A 785 -35.08 -17.31 11.59
C GLY A 785 -35.89 -16.09 11.11
N LYS A 786 -37.19 -16.27 10.81
CA LYS A 786 -38.06 -15.19 10.24
C LYS A 786 -38.06 -13.88 11.03
N GLU A 787 -38.02 -13.94 12.36
CA GLU A 787 -38.00 -12.76 13.25
C GLU A 787 -36.63 -12.05 13.22
N ASN A 788 -35.55 -12.83 13.19
CA ASN A 788 -34.17 -12.32 13.11
C ASN A 788 -33.93 -11.64 11.76
N VAL A 789 -34.36 -12.27 10.67
CA VAL A 789 -34.33 -11.69 9.31
C VAL A 789 -35.01 -10.31 9.32
N ARG A 790 -36.22 -10.19 9.88
CA ARG A 790 -36.95 -8.92 9.97
C ARG A 790 -36.21 -7.87 10.81
N ASN A 791 -35.56 -8.26 11.91
CA ASN A 791 -34.77 -7.35 12.75
C ASN A 791 -33.49 -6.87 12.06
N VAL A 792 -32.80 -7.75 11.34
CA VAL A 792 -31.62 -7.41 10.53
C VAL A 792 -32.02 -6.46 9.40
N TYR A 793 -33.13 -6.74 8.70
CA TYR A 793 -33.68 -5.83 7.68
C TYR A 793 -34.04 -4.45 8.25
N LYS A 794 -34.68 -4.38 9.42
CA LYS A 794 -35.01 -3.10 10.09
C LYS A 794 -33.75 -2.30 10.45
N ARG A 795 -32.70 -2.97 10.94
CA ARG A 795 -31.40 -2.35 11.26
C ARG A 795 -30.70 -1.83 10.01
N ALA A 796 -30.73 -2.59 8.91
CA ALA A 796 -30.20 -2.15 7.61
C ALA A 796 -30.95 -0.92 7.07
N ILE A 797 -32.28 -0.86 7.24
CA ILE A 797 -33.12 0.28 6.81
C ILE A 797 -32.86 1.53 7.64
N ALA A 798 -32.63 1.39 8.95
CA ALA A 798 -32.34 2.52 9.83
C ALA A 798 -31.04 3.25 9.46
N GLN A 799 -30.12 2.58 8.74
CA GLN A 799 -28.81 3.13 8.42
C GLN A 799 -28.64 3.67 6.99
N LEU A 800 -29.44 3.31 5.96
CA LEU A 800 -29.38 3.95 4.61
C LEU A 800 -30.60 3.64 3.68
N PRO A 801 -30.91 4.52 2.69
CA PRO A 801 -32.05 4.37 1.77
C PRO A 801 -31.67 3.65 0.46
N GLN A 802 -31.81 2.32 0.43
CA GLN A 802 -31.90 1.53 -0.81
C GLN A 802 -33.27 0.85 -0.94
N LEU A 803 -34.21 1.61 -1.52
CA LEU A 803 -35.63 1.25 -1.65
C LEU A 803 -35.90 0.19 -2.73
N LYS A 804 -34.92 -0.08 -3.63
CA LYS A 804 -35.07 -0.97 -4.80
C LYS A 804 -35.38 -2.42 -4.40
N ARG A 805 -34.68 -2.98 -3.41
CA ARG A 805 -34.89 -4.38 -2.99
C ARG A 805 -36.00 -4.55 -1.95
N ASN A 806 -36.34 -3.50 -1.19
CA ASN A 806 -37.47 -3.49 -0.26
C ASN A 806 -38.81 -3.59 -0.99
N ALA A 807 -38.98 -2.84 -2.08
CA ALA A 807 -40.17 -3.02 -2.93
C ALA A 807 -40.25 -4.46 -3.47
N HIS A 808 -39.15 -5.05 -3.92
CA HIS A 808 -39.14 -6.45 -4.37
C HIS A 808 -39.40 -7.46 -3.24
N PHE A 809 -38.94 -7.20 -2.02
CA PHE A 809 -39.25 -8.00 -0.83
C PHE A 809 -40.74 -7.93 -0.49
N GLU A 810 -41.31 -6.72 -0.37
CA GLU A 810 -42.74 -6.53 -0.10
C GLU A 810 -43.61 -7.08 -1.23
N ILE A 811 -43.17 -6.99 -2.50
CA ILE A 811 -43.82 -7.65 -3.66
C ILE A 811 -43.79 -9.18 -3.51
N ARG A 812 -42.66 -9.77 -3.09
CA ARG A 812 -42.56 -11.22 -2.82
C ARG A 812 -43.47 -11.65 -1.66
N GLN A 813 -43.65 -10.78 -0.67
CA GLN A 813 -44.58 -10.98 0.46
C GLN A 813 -46.04 -10.60 0.12
N ARG A 814 -46.35 -10.25 -1.15
CA ARG A 814 -47.67 -9.82 -1.65
C ARG A 814 -48.24 -8.53 -1.02
N ASN A 815 -47.40 -7.69 -0.44
CA ASN A 815 -47.79 -6.41 0.17
C ASN A 815 -47.61 -5.24 -0.80
N LEU A 816 -48.57 -5.08 -1.72
CA LEU A 816 -48.50 -4.09 -2.81
C LEU A 816 -48.57 -2.63 -2.35
N GLN A 817 -49.22 -2.37 -1.22
CA GLN A 817 -49.44 -1.00 -0.72
C GLN A 817 -48.18 -0.42 -0.07
N ALA A 818 -47.45 -1.23 0.68
CA ALA A 818 -46.15 -0.84 1.23
C ALA A 818 -45.12 -0.59 0.11
N ALA A 819 -45.06 -1.46 -0.91
CA ALA A 819 -44.16 -1.29 -2.04
C ALA A 819 -44.40 0.01 -2.81
N ARG A 820 -45.66 0.41 -3.00
CA ARG A 820 -46.05 1.68 -3.66
C ARG A 820 -45.66 2.90 -2.84
N LEU A 821 -45.88 2.88 -1.52
CA LEU A 821 -45.51 3.98 -0.63
C LEU A 821 -43.99 4.21 -0.62
N ILE A 822 -43.23 3.11 -0.53
CA ILE A 822 -41.77 3.07 -0.58
C ILE A 822 -41.24 3.69 -1.89
N LEU A 823 -41.78 3.28 -3.04
CA LEU A 823 -41.35 3.81 -4.34
C LEU A 823 -41.81 5.26 -4.58
N GLY A 824 -42.98 5.66 -4.07
CA GLY A 824 -43.47 7.03 -4.13
C GLY A 824 -42.63 8.00 -3.29
N GLU A 825 -42.31 7.61 -2.06
CA GLU A 825 -41.42 8.38 -1.17
C GLU A 825 -40.00 8.48 -1.73
N ALA A 826 -39.53 7.42 -2.40
CA ALA A 826 -38.26 7.43 -3.13
C ALA A 826 -38.19 8.52 -4.19
N ILE A 827 -39.23 8.64 -5.02
CA ILE A 827 -39.31 9.66 -6.09
C ILE A 827 -39.41 11.06 -5.49
N GLY A 828 -40.14 11.23 -4.38
CA GLY A 828 -40.29 12.52 -3.70
C GLY A 828 -39.00 13.03 -3.04
N ARG A 829 -38.18 12.13 -2.49
CA ARG A 829 -36.92 12.50 -1.81
C ARG A 829 -35.72 12.59 -2.77
N ALA A 830 -35.65 11.74 -3.79
CA ALA A 830 -34.52 11.70 -4.72
C ALA A 830 -34.96 11.16 -6.11
N PRO A 831 -35.42 12.03 -7.02
CA PRO A 831 -35.82 11.60 -8.35
C PRO A 831 -34.60 11.10 -9.14
N LYS A 832 -34.60 9.82 -9.53
CA LYS A 832 -33.58 9.20 -10.40
C LYS A 832 -34.27 8.39 -11.49
N VAL A 833 -33.71 8.41 -12.71
CA VAL A 833 -34.19 7.65 -13.89
C VAL A 833 -34.50 6.19 -13.55
N LYS A 834 -33.58 5.49 -12.88
CA LYS A 834 -33.72 4.07 -12.52
C LYS A 834 -34.89 3.77 -11.56
N ILE A 835 -35.32 4.75 -10.77
CA ILE A 835 -36.45 4.60 -9.84
C ILE A 835 -37.77 4.71 -10.62
N PHE A 836 -37.88 5.68 -11.53
CA PHE A 836 -39.02 5.80 -12.44
C PHE A 836 -39.19 4.54 -13.29
N GLU A 837 -38.12 4.07 -13.94
CA GLU A 837 -38.17 2.85 -14.78
C GLU A 837 -38.67 1.63 -14.00
N LYS A 838 -38.21 1.44 -12.76
CA LYS A 838 -38.63 0.30 -11.94
C LYS A 838 -40.03 0.43 -11.37
N TYR A 839 -40.47 1.65 -11.03
CA TYR A 839 -41.83 1.86 -10.60
C TYR A 839 -42.82 1.63 -11.75
N ILE A 840 -42.48 2.11 -12.94
CA ILE A 840 -43.25 1.88 -14.17
C ILE A 840 -43.27 0.39 -14.52
N GLU A 841 -42.13 -0.32 -14.48
CA GLU A 841 -42.08 -1.77 -14.74
C GLU A 841 -42.96 -2.57 -13.75
N MET A 842 -42.98 -2.15 -12.48
CA MET A 842 -43.83 -2.75 -11.47
C MET A 842 -45.32 -2.52 -11.76
N GLU A 843 -45.73 -1.27 -12.04
CA GLU A 843 -47.15 -0.96 -12.31
C GLU A 843 -47.60 -1.54 -13.66
N LEU A 844 -46.71 -1.67 -14.65
CA LEU A 844 -46.96 -2.40 -15.91
C LEU A 844 -47.23 -3.88 -15.66
N LYS A 845 -46.44 -4.54 -14.79
CA LYS A 845 -46.68 -5.93 -14.37
C LYS A 845 -47.98 -6.11 -13.59
N LEU A 846 -48.50 -5.03 -13.00
CA LEU A 846 -49.77 -4.99 -12.28
C LEU A 846 -50.92 -4.45 -13.15
N GLU A 847 -50.68 -4.23 -14.45
CA GLU A 847 -51.64 -3.75 -15.46
C GLU A 847 -52.35 -2.42 -15.11
N ASN A 848 -51.75 -1.56 -14.26
CA ASN A 848 -52.34 -0.26 -13.88
C ASN A 848 -51.92 0.85 -14.85
N ILE A 849 -52.49 0.82 -16.05
CA ILE A 849 -52.11 1.70 -17.18
C ILE A 849 -52.21 3.20 -16.84
N ASP A 850 -53.25 3.63 -16.13
CA ASP A 850 -53.43 5.05 -15.77
C ASP A 850 -52.29 5.59 -14.88
N ARG A 851 -51.78 4.76 -13.98
CA ARG A 851 -50.61 5.12 -13.18
C ARG A 851 -49.33 5.11 -13.99
N CYS A 852 -49.17 4.16 -14.91
CA CYS A 852 -48.02 4.14 -15.80
C CYS A 852 -47.96 5.45 -16.61
N ARG A 853 -49.09 5.93 -17.13
CA ARG A 853 -49.20 7.24 -17.80
C ARG A 853 -48.79 8.40 -16.90
N MET A 854 -49.37 8.49 -15.70
CA MET A 854 -49.00 9.54 -14.74
C MET A 854 -47.50 9.50 -14.37
N LEU A 855 -46.91 8.32 -14.25
CA LEU A 855 -45.49 8.14 -13.95
C LEU A 855 -44.60 8.55 -15.12
N PHE A 856 -44.98 8.21 -16.35
CA PHE A 856 -44.27 8.66 -17.56
C PHE A 856 -44.39 10.18 -17.74
N GLU A 857 -45.57 10.77 -17.57
CA GLU A 857 -45.76 12.23 -17.62
C GLU A 857 -44.91 12.94 -16.57
N LYS A 858 -44.90 12.44 -15.32
CA LYS A 858 -44.07 12.99 -14.25
C LYS A 858 -42.57 12.82 -14.51
N TYR A 859 -42.19 11.71 -15.15
CA TYR A 859 -40.81 11.42 -15.53
C TYR A 859 -40.32 12.37 -16.64
N LEU A 860 -41.13 12.59 -17.66
CA LEU A 860 -40.84 13.48 -18.78
C LEU A 860 -40.88 14.96 -18.39
N ALA A 861 -41.76 15.35 -17.45
CA ALA A 861 -41.75 16.69 -16.86
C ALA A 861 -40.46 16.98 -16.05
N TRP A 862 -39.89 15.96 -15.41
CA TRP A 862 -38.62 16.07 -14.69
C TRP A 862 -37.40 16.04 -15.62
N SER A 863 -37.43 15.22 -16.68
CA SER A 863 -36.32 15.08 -17.63
C SER A 863 -36.82 15.06 -19.09
N PRO A 864 -37.10 16.23 -19.70
CA PRO A 864 -37.53 16.33 -21.09
C PRO A 864 -36.43 15.97 -22.10
N GLN A 865 -35.15 16.06 -21.71
CA GLN A 865 -33.99 15.87 -22.58
C GLN A 865 -33.70 14.37 -22.87
N ASN A 866 -34.24 13.46 -22.06
CA ASN A 866 -33.94 12.04 -22.12
C ASN A 866 -34.76 11.31 -23.20
N CYS A 867 -34.14 11.06 -24.36
CA CYS A 867 -34.76 10.36 -25.50
C CYS A 867 -35.27 8.94 -25.16
N ASN A 868 -34.60 8.20 -24.27
CA ASN A 868 -34.99 6.84 -23.91
C ASN A 868 -36.30 6.82 -23.09
N GLY A 869 -36.59 7.89 -22.34
CA GLY A 869 -37.85 8.06 -21.65
C GLY A 869 -39.03 8.22 -22.61
N TRP A 870 -38.86 9.06 -23.63
CA TRP A 870 -39.84 9.26 -24.70
C TRP A 870 -40.12 7.98 -25.49
N ILE A 871 -39.07 7.24 -25.85
CA ILE A 871 -39.18 5.96 -26.58
C ILE A 871 -39.97 4.94 -25.75
N LYS A 872 -39.63 4.74 -24.46
CA LYS A 872 -40.33 3.79 -23.59
C LYS A 872 -41.81 4.16 -23.37
N PHE A 873 -42.13 5.45 -23.34
CA PHE A 873 -43.51 5.90 -23.22
C PHE A 873 -44.31 5.59 -24.50
N ALA A 874 -43.71 5.87 -25.67
CA ALA A 874 -44.29 5.55 -26.96
C ALA A 874 -44.43 4.03 -27.19
N GLU A 875 -43.45 3.22 -26.78
CA GLU A 875 -43.52 1.75 -26.83
C GLU A 875 -44.66 1.19 -25.96
N MET A 876 -44.88 1.77 -24.78
CA MET A 876 -46.00 1.41 -23.92
C MET A 876 -47.35 1.70 -24.59
N GLU A 877 -47.58 2.90 -25.11
CA GLU A 877 -48.84 3.23 -25.79
C GLU A 877 -49.04 2.43 -27.07
N ASN A 878 -47.95 2.10 -27.79
CA ASN A 878 -47.99 1.19 -28.94
C ASN A 878 -48.42 -0.22 -28.53
N SER A 879 -47.97 -0.72 -27.37
CA SER A 879 -48.39 -2.02 -26.83
C SER A 879 -49.89 -2.06 -26.46
N LEU A 880 -50.48 -0.90 -26.18
CA LEU A 880 -51.90 -0.72 -25.93
C LEU A 880 -52.71 -0.48 -27.22
N LEU A 881 -52.05 -0.52 -28.39
CA LEU A 881 -52.62 -0.26 -29.70
C LEU A 881 -53.15 1.18 -29.90
N GLU A 882 -52.80 2.12 -29.02
CA GLU A 882 -53.12 3.56 -29.17
C GLU A 882 -52.13 4.22 -30.15
N THR A 883 -52.34 3.95 -31.45
CA THR A 883 -51.40 4.38 -32.50
C THR A 883 -51.34 5.89 -32.70
N GLU A 884 -52.44 6.62 -32.50
CA GLU A 884 -52.47 8.09 -32.61
C GLU A 884 -51.71 8.75 -31.46
N ARG A 885 -51.93 8.31 -30.23
CA ARG A 885 -51.22 8.79 -29.04
C ARG A 885 -49.72 8.51 -29.10
N THR A 886 -49.34 7.35 -29.64
CA THR A 886 -47.93 7.01 -29.86
C THR A 886 -47.26 8.01 -30.81
N ARG A 887 -47.96 8.45 -31.88
CA ARG A 887 -47.46 9.46 -32.81
C ARG A 887 -47.35 10.83 -32.16
N GLU A 888 -48.36 11.23 -31.39
CA GLU A 888 -48.34 12.49 -30.64
C GLU A 888 -47.13 12.55 -29.69
N ILE A 889 -46.83 11.46 -28.99
CA ILE A 889 -45.66 11.38 -28.10
C ILE A 889 -44.36 11.55 -28.90
N PHE A 890 -44.24 10.92 -30.08
CA PHE A 890 -43.05 11.07 -30.93
C PHE A 890 -42.91 12.48 -31.52
N GLU A 891 -44.00 13.12 -31.94
CA GLU A 891 -43.97 14.51 -32.44
C GLU A 891 -43.61 15.49 -31.30
N LEU A 892 -44.21 15.33 -30.12
CA LEU A 892 -43.86 16.12 -28.93
C LEU A 892 -42.39 15.95 -28.54
N ALA A 893 -41.83 14.75 -28.70
CA ALA A 893 -40.42 14.49 -28.45
C ALA A 893 -39.52 15.20 -29.47
N ILE A 894 -39.90 15.25 -30.75
CA ILE A 894 -39.12 15.89 -31.84
C ILE A 894 -39.19 17.44 -31.78
N GLU A 895 -40.27 17.99 -31.22
CA GLU A 895 -40.44 19.43 -30.97
C GLU A 895 -39.58 19.94 -29.80
N GLN A 896 -39.03 19.06 -28.95
CA GLN A 896 -38.17 19.49 -27.86
C GLN A 896 -36.88 20.16 -28.37
N PRO A 897 -36.48 21.32 -27.80
CA PRO A 897 -35.35 22.11 -28.29
C PRO A 897 -33.97 21.51 -27.99
N ALA A 898 -33.85 20.64 -26.96
CA ALA A 898 -32.61 20.00 -26.56
C ALA A 898 -32.86 18.53 -26.19
N LEU A 899 -32.22 17.62 -26.95
CA LEU A 899 -32.36 16.17 -26.83
C LEU A 899 -30.95 15.55 -26.80
N ASP A 900 -30.70 14.60 -25.89
CA ASP A 900 -29.37 13.99 -25.70
C ASP A 900 -28.91 13.18 -26.91
N LEU A 901 -29.79 12.32 -27.44
CA LEU A 901 -29.51 11.42 -28.57
C LEU A 901 -30.64 11.50 -29.61
N PRO A 902 -30.71 12.56 -30.42
CA PRO A 902 -31.78 12.76 -31.39
C PRO A 902 -31.85 11.61 -32.41
N GLU A 903 -30.70 11.06 -32.82
CA GLU A 903 -30.62 10.01 -33.85
C GLU A 903 -31.39 8.73 -33.47
N VAL A 904 -31.34 8.35 -32.19
CA VAL A 904 -32.01 7.14 -31.68
C VAL A 904 -33.53 7.34 -31.66
N LEU A 905 -33.99 8.55 -31.31
CA LEU A 905 -35.41 8.90 -31.32
C LEU A 905 -35.97 8.92 -32.75
N TRP A 906 -35.26 9.52 -33.70
CA TRP A 906 -35.66 9.54 -35.11
C TRP A 906 -35.74 8.12 -35.70
N LYS A 907 -34.75 7.27 -35.39
CA LYS A 907 -34.77 5.86 -35.80
C LYS A 907 -35.97 5.12 -35.20
N ALA A 908 -36.24 5.30 -33.91
CA ALA A 908 -37.37 4.65 -33.24
C ALA A 908 -38.73 5.07 -33.83
N TYR A 909 -38.89 6.35 -34.18
CA TYR A 909 -40.12 6.83 -34.82
C TYR A 909 -40.31 6.28 -36.25
N ILE A 910 -39.23 6.24 -37.02
CA ILE A 910 -39.22 5.65 -38.36
C ILE A 910 -39.53 4.15 -38.30
N ASP A 911 -38.88 3.40 -37.40
CA ASP A 911 -39.12 1.97 -37.20
C ASP A 911 -40.58 1.71 -36.77
N PHE A 912 -41.18 2.61 -35.98
CA PHE A 912 -42.59 2.54 -35.60
C PHE A 912 -43.54 2.70 -36.80
N GLU A 913 -43.39 3.72 -37.65
CA GLU A 913 -44.28 3.89 -38.81
C GLU A 913 -44.08 2.77 -39.85
N ILE A 914 -42.86 2.26 -40.00
CA ILE A 914 -42.58 1.05 -40.80
C ILE A 914 -43.35 -0.16 -40.26
N SER A 915 -43.36 -0.35 -38.93
CA SER A 915 -44.09 -1.46 -38.29
C SER A 915 -45.60 -1.41 -38.51
N LYS A 916 -46.16 -0.21 -38.72
CA LYS A 916 -47.58 0.00 -39.01
C LYS A 916 -47.92 -0.03 -40.50
N GLY A 917 -46.92 -0.16 -41.38
CA GLY A 917 -47.10 -0.21 -42.83
C GLY A 917 -47.44 1.14 -43.47
N GLU A 918 -47.25 2.25 -42.75
CA GLU A 918 -47.61 3.61 -43.19
C GLU A 918 -46.49 4.23 -44.02
N PHE A 919 -46.19 3.62 -45.18
CA PHE A 919 -45.03 3.96 -46.00
C PHE A 919 -45.01 5.43 -46.44
N GLY A 920 -46.18 6.06 -46.66
CA GLY A 920 -46.28 7.48 -47.00
C GLY A 920 -45.76 8.41 -45.88
N LYS A 921 -46.06 8.10 -44.62
CA LYS A 921 -45.60 8.88 -43.47
C LYS A 921 -44.12 8.65 -43.20
N THR A 922 -43.65 7.40 -43.33
CA THR A 922 -42.21 7.07 -43.23
C THR A 922 -41.38 7.88 -44.24
N ARG A 923 -41.84 8.03 -45.48
CA ARG A 923 -41.19 8.89 -46.48
C ARG A 923 -41.13 10.34 -46.03
N ALA A 924 -42.23 10.89 -45.53
CA ALA A 924 -42.28 12.26 -45.02
C ALA A 924 -41.31 12.47 -43.83
N LEU A 925 -41.13 11.46 -42.96
CA LEU A 925 -40.16 11.49 -41.87
C LEU A 925 -38.71 11.47 -42.36
N TYR A 926 -38.37 10.62 -43.34
CA TYR A 926 -37.05 10.63 -43.96
C TYR A 926 -36.75 11.96 -44.65
N GLU A 927 -37.71 12.55 -45.36
CA GLU A 927 -37.54 13.87 -45.99
C GLU A 927 -37.40 15.00 -44.95
N ARG A 928 -38.11 14.94 -43.80
CA ARG A 928 -37.88 15.86 -42.67
C ARG A 928 -36.49 15.67 -42.05
N LEU A 929 -36.04 14.42 -41.89
CA LEU A 929 -34.73 14.10 -41.33
C LEU A 929 -33.61 14.57 -42.27
N LEU A 930 -33.73 14.38 -43.58
CA LEU A 930 -32.76 14.83 -44.58
C LEU A 930 -32.64 16.36 -44.68
N LYS A 931 -33.69 17.10 -44.35
CA LYS A 931 -33.62 18.57 -44.18
C LYS A 931 -32.82 19.00 -42.96
N ARG A 932 -32.75 18.17 -41.92
CA ARG A 932 -31.97 18.43 -40.69
C ARG A 932 -30.55 17.88 -40.78
N THR A 933 -30.36 16.67 -41.29
CA THR A 933 -29.06 15.98 -41.38
C THR A 933 -28.91 15.28 -42.74
N LYS A 934 -27.88 15.66 -43.50
CA LYS A 934 -27.56 15.05 -44.81
C LYS A 934 -26.48 13.96 -44.70
N HIS A 935 -26.40 13.27 -43.56
CA HIS A 935 -25.38 12.27 -43.28
C HIS A 935 -25.59 10.97 -44.09
N PHE A 936 -24.51 10.32 -44.53
CA PHE A 936 -24.58 9.17 -45.45
C PHE A 936 -25.44 7.99 -44.91
N LYS A 937 -25.42 7.75 -43.59
CA LYS A 937 -26.22 6.68 -42.95
C LYS A 937 -27.73 6.90 -43.10
N VAL A 938 -28.18 8.16 -43.16
CA VAL A 938 -29.60 8.50 -43.33
C VAL A 938 -30.04 8.19 -44.76
N TRP A 939 -29.23 8.59 -45.75
CA TRP A 939 -29.44 8.24 -47.16
C TRP A 939 -29.46 6.72 -47.38
N LEU A 940 -28.53 6.01 -46.77
CA LEU A 940 -28.46 4.55 -46.85
C LEU A 940 -29.69 3.87 -46.21
N SER A 941 -30.13 4.36 -45.05
CA SER A 941 -31.33 3.88 -44.36
C SER A 941 -32.58 4.11 -45.21
N TYR A 942 -32.71 5.29 -45.82
CA TYR A 942 -33.84 5.62 -46.67
C TYR A 942 -33.88 4.77 -47.95
N ALA A 943 -32.73 4.54 -48.59
CA ALA A 943 -32.65 3.69 -49.78
C ALA A 943 -32.93 2.21 -49.47
N LYS A 944 -32.47 1.70 -48.31
CA LYS A 944 -32.80 0.35 -47.84
C LYS A 944 -34.29 0.21 -47.51
N PHE A 945 -34.91 1.24 -46.94
CA PHE A 945 -36.34 1.29 -46.72
C PHE A 945 -37.12 1.20 -48.04
N GLU A 946 -36.85 2.05 -49.03
CA GLU A 946 -37.54 2.01 -50.34
C GLU A 946 -37.34 0.67 -51.07
N ALA A 947 -36.18 0.03 -50.91
CA ALA A 947 -35.93 -1.30 -51.47
C ALA A 947 -36.80 -2.40 -50.82
N SER A 948 -37.31 -2.16 -49.61
CA SER A 948 -38.13 -3.09 -48.83
C SER A 948 -39.63 -2.72 -48.77
N ALA A 949 -40.00 -1.49 -49.14
CA ALA A 949 -41.34 -0.93 -49.00
C ALA A 949 -42.28 -1.39 -50.14
N MET A 950 -42.65 -2.67 -50.14
CA MET A 950 -43.59 -3.26 -51.10
C MET A 950 -45.03 -2.79 -50.83
N GLU A 951 -45.55 -1.92 -51.69
CA GLU A 951 -46.97 -1.57 -51.74
C GLU A 951 -47.78 -2.66 -52.46
N GLU A 952 -49.08 -2.79 -52.13
CA GLU A 952 -49.95 -3.85 -52.65
C GLU A 952 -50.02 -3.86 -54.20
N GLY A 953 -49.53 -4.94 -54.82
CA GLY A 953 -49.52 -5.16 -56.26
C GLY A 953 -48.91 -6.53 -56.64
N PRO A 954 -48.94 -6.93 -57.93
CA PRO A 954 -48.32 -8.17 -58.40
C PRO A 954 -46.83 -8.23 -58.00
N LYS A 955 -46.39 -9.38 -57.45
CA LYS A 955 -45.08 -9.55 -56.80
C LYS A 955 -43.86 -9.15 -57.66
N GLU A 956 -43.96 -9.20 -58.98
CA GLU A 956 -42.87 -8.82 -59.89
C GLU A 956 -42.84 -7.32 -60.17
N GLU A 957 -43.99 -6.70 -60.49
CA GLU A 957 -44.10 -5.26 -60.77
C GLU A 957 -43.85 -4.40 -59.52
N ALA A 958 -44.35 -4.82 -58.36
CA ALA A 958 -44.14 -4.12 -57.10
C ALA A 958 -42.65 -4.13 -56.70
N LYS A 959 -41.95 -5.25 -56.93
CA LYS A 959 -40.52 -5.39 -56.64
C LYS A 959 -39.67 -4.49 -57.55
N GLU A 960 -40.03 -4.37 -58.82
CA GLU A 960 -39.37 -3.46 -59.76
C GLU A 960 -39.56 -1.99 -59.37
N GLN A 961 -40.78 -1.60 -58.97
CA GLN A 961 -41.05 -0.24 -58.52
C GLN A 961 -40.30 0.13 -57.24
N CYS A 962 -40.19 -0.79 -56.26
CA CYS A 962 -39.42 -0.57 -55.03
C CYS A 962 -37.93 -0.32 -55.31
N ILE A 963 -37.35 -1.17 -56.17
CA ILE A 963 -35.94 -1.03 -56.56
C ILE A 963 -35.74 0.27 -57.36
N GLN A 964 -36.70 0.66 -58.21
CA GLN A 964 -36.63 1.93 -58.94
C GLN A 964 -36.68 3.16 -58.00
N ARG A 965 -37.53 3.13 -56.96
CA ARG A 965 -37.56 4.19 -55.93
C ARG A 965 -36.26 4.24 -55.13
N ALA A 966 -35.73 3.09 -54.72
CA ALA A 966 -34.44 3.00 -54.04
C ALA A 966 -33.28 3.53 -54.89
N ARG A 967 -33.26 3.22 -56.19
CA ARG A 967 -32.31 3.82 -57.15
C ARG A 967 -32.41 5.33 -57.19
N GLY A 968 -33.62 5.88 -57.25
CA GLY A 968 -33.83 7.33 -57.22
C GLY A 968 -33.28 7.99 -55.94
N VAL A 969 -33.34 7.32 -54.79
CA VAL A 969 -32.72 7.80 -53.54
C VAL A 969 -31.19 7.76 -53.63
N PHE A 970 -30.61 6.68 -54.14
CA PHE A 970 -29.16 6.59 -54.35
C PHE A 970 -28.63 7.62 -55.37
N GLU A 971 -29.38 7.89 -56.45
CA GLU A 971 -29.03 8.90 -57.44
C GLU A 971 -29.07 10.32 -56.85
N ARG A 972 -30.10 10.65 -56.06
CA ARG A 972 -30.16 11.93 -55.33
C ARG A 972 -29.02 12.09 -54.32
N ALA A 973 -28.71 11.03 -53.58
CA ALA A 973 -27.60 11.03 -52.64
C ALA A 973 -26.25 11.23 -53.35
N LEU A 974 -26.06 10.59 -54.50
CA LEU A 974 -24.85 10.78 -55.32
C LEU A 974 -24.74 12.18 -55.89
N ASP A 975 -25.84 12.77 -56.37
CA ASP A 975 -25.85 14.15 -56.86
C ASP A 975 -25.44 15.13 -55.75
N TYR A 976 -25.92 14.93 -54.52
CA TYR A 976 -25.48 15.70 -53.35
C TYR A 976 -23.97 15.56 -53.08
N PHE A 977 -23.44 14.34 -53.03
CA PHE A 977 -22.00 14.10 -52.81
C PHE A 977 -21.11 14.55 -53.99
N VAL A 978 -21.69 14.77 -55.17
CA VAL A 978 -21.00 15.31 -56.35
C VAL A 978 -21.01 16.83 -56.37
N THR A 979 -22.13 17.46 -55.99
CA THR A 979 -22.36 18.90 -56.16
C THR A 979 -22.15 19.72 -54.90
N GLU A 980 -22.66 19.27 -53.75
CA GLU A 980 -22.69 20.04 -52.50
C GLU A 980 -21.59 19.61 -51.51
N ALA A 981 -21.13 18.36 -51.54
CA ALA A 981 -20.12 17.83 -50.62
C ALA A 981 -19.03 16.96 -51.30
N PRO A 982 -18.23 17.51 -52.25
CA PRO A 982 -17.22 16.77 -53.01
C PRO A 982 -16.01 16.29 -52.18
N GLU A 983 -15.82 16.80 -50.96
CA GLU A 983 -14.78 16.42 -50.01
C GLU A 983 -15.03 15.07 -49.34
N LEU A 984 -16.30 14.63 -49.23
CA LEU A 984 -16.71 13.38 -48.57
C LEU A 984 -16.61 12.17 -49.51
N ARG A 985 -15.39 11.92 -50.00
CA ARG A 985 -15.11 10.89 -51.01
C ARG A 985 -15.23 9.46 -50.49
N GLU A 986 -14.93 9.25 -49.22
CA GLU A 986 -15.01 7.92 -48.61
C GLU A 986 -16.48 7.51 -48.41
N GLU A 987 -17.32 8.44 -47.99
CA GLU A 987 -18.75 8.28 -47.82
C GLU A 987 -19.44 8.03 -49.16
N ARG A 988 -19.04 8.76 -50.21
CA ARG A 988 -19.48 8.50 -51.58
C ARG A 988 -19.10 7.11 -52.08
N ALA A 989 -17.88 6.66 -51.77
CA ALA A 989 -17.42 5.31 -52.13
C ALA A 989 -18.21 4.22 -51.39
N MET A 990 -18.41 4.38 -50.09
CA MET A 990 -19.22 3.47 -49.26
C MET A 990 -20.67 3.40 -49.75
N LEU A 991 -21.27 4.53 -50.14
CA LEU A 991 -22.62 4.58 -50.69
C LEU A 991 -22.74 3.77 -52.00
N LEU A 992 -21.76 3.87 -52.90
CA LEU A 992 -21.74 3.10 -54.16
C LEU A 992 -21.53 1.60 -53.92
N GLU A 993 -20.69 1.22 -52.96
CA GLU A 993 -20.51 -0.18 -52.58
C GLU A 993 -21.81 -0.77 -52.01
N GLU A 994 -22.54 -0.02 -51.19
CA GLU A 994 -23.84 -0.45 -50.67
C GLU A 994 -24.93 -0.48 -51.75
N TRP A 995 -24.97 0.49 -52.67
CA TRP A 995 -25.89 0.45 -53.82
C TRP A 995 -25.65 -0.79 -54.67
N LEU A 996 -24.39 -1.14 -54.92
CA LEU A 996 -24.02 -2.35 -55.65
C LEU A 996 -24.53 -3.63 -54.96
N LYS A 997 -24.47 -3.69 -53.62
CA LYS A 997 -25.01 -4.82 -52.84
C LYS A 997 -26.52 -4.93 -52.99
N VAL A 998 -27.24 -3.80 -52.95
CA VAL A 998 -28.70 -3.78 -53.14
C VAL A 998 -29.09 -4.27 -54.55
N GLU A 999 -28.38 -3.82 -55.59
CA GLU A 999 -28.62 -4.26 -56.97
C GLU A 999 -28.27 -5.74 -57.19
N ARG A 1000 -27.20 -6.25 -56.55
CA ARG A 1000 -26.86 -7.69 -56.60
C ARG A 1000 -27.92 -8.55 -55.92
N ASN A 1001 -28.46 -8.09 -54.78
CA ASN A 1001 -29.49 -8.78 -54.04
C ASN A 1001 -30.86 -8.76 -54.75
N ALA A 1002 -31.08 -7.82 -55.67
CA ALA A 1002 -32.29 -7.72 -56.47
C ALA A 1002 -32.42 -8.82 -57.56
N GLY A 1003 -31.35 -9.57 -57.86
CA GLY A 1003 -31.36 -10.65 -58.85
C GLY A 1003 -31.65 -10.16 -60.28
N ALA A 1004 -32.61 -10.78 -60.97
CA ALA A 1004 -32.93 -10.49 -62.37
C ALA A 1004 -33.42 -9.03 -62.64
N VAL A 1005 -33.90 -8.33 -61.61
CA VAL A 1005 -34.38 -6.94 -61.70
C VAL A 1005 -33.25 -5.93 -61.41
N GLY A 1006 -32.11 -6.41 -60.90
CA GLY A 1006 -30.95 -5.61 -60.52
C GLY A 1006 -30.08 -5.20 -61.72
N LYS A 1007 -29.67 -3.94 -61.77
CA LYS A 1007 -28.78 -3.40 -62.82
C LYS A 1007 -27.35 -3.27 -62.28
N VAL A 1008 -26.72 -4.42 -62.01
CA VAL A 1008 -25.38 -4.50 -61.41
C VAL A 1008 -24.32 -3.81 -62.28
N ASP A 1009 -24.44 -3.89 -63.61
CA ASP A 1009 -23.50 -3.30 -64.56
C ASP A 1009 -23.51 -1.77 -64.55
N LEU A 1010 -24.65 -1.15 -64.20
CA LEU A 1010 -24.79 0.30 -64.15
C LEU A 1010 -24.06 0.90 -62.94
N VAL A 1011 -24.06 0.19 -61.80
CA VAL A 1011 -23.40 0.64 -60.56
C VAL A 1011 -21.93 0.23 -60.54
N SER A 1012 -21.57 -0.93 -61.09
CA SER A 1012 -20.17 -1.37 -61.19
C SER A 1012 -19.32 -0.42 -62.04
N ALA A 1013 -19.91 0.18 -63.08
CA ALA A 1013 -19.28 1.20 -63.91
C ALA A 1013 -18.99 2.52 -63.18
N LYS A 1014 -19.63 2.79 -62.03
CA LYS A 1014 -19.49 4.02 -61.24
C LYS A 1014 -18.54 3.89 -60.04
N LEU A 1015 -18.05 2.68 -59.75
CA LEU A 1015 -17.20 2.43 -58.58
C LEU A 1015 -15.84 3.14 -58.69
N PRO A 1016 -15.35 3.74 -57.59
CA PRO A 1016 -14.04 4.38 -57.58
C PRO A 1016 -12.90 3.36 -57.56
N LYS A 1017 -11.76 3.75 -58.13
CA LYS A 1017 -10.50 3.03 -57.95
C LYS A 1017 -9.74 3.63 -56.76
N LYS A 1018 -9.32 2.79 -55.81
CA LYS A 1018 -8.45 3.18 -54.70
C LYS A 1018 -7.04 3.44 -55.23
N VAL A 1019 -6.53 4.65 -55.05
CA VAL A 1019 -5.20 5.05 -55.53
C VAL A 1019 -4.43 5.73 -54.40
N LYS A 1020 -3.17 5.32 -54.24
CA LYS A 1020 -2.24 5.96 -53.30
C LYS A 1020 -1.80 7.30 -53.86
N LYS A 1021 -2.07 8.39 -53.15
CA LYS A 1021 -1.61 9.74 -53.48
C LYS A 1021 -0.67 10.27 -52.42
N ARG A 1022 0.20 11.18 -52.85
CA ARG A 1022 1.20 11.84 -52.03
C ARG A 1022 0.84 13.31 -51.95
N ARG A 1023 0.49 13.84 -50.77
CA ARG A 1023 0.28 15.29 -50.57
C ARG A 1023 1.49 15.89 -49.88
N ARG A 1024 1.93 17.05 -50.34
CA ARG A 1024 3.02 17.80 -49.71
C ARG A 1024 2.46 18.48 -48.45
N ILE A 1025 3.14 18.32 -47.33
CA ILE A 1025 2.84 19.03 -46.10
C ILE A 1025 3.51 20.41 -46.20
N GLU A 1026 2.75 21.49 -46.06
CA GLU A 1026 3.32 22.82 -45.81
C GLU A 1026 3.69 22.87 -44.33
N VAL A 1027 4.99 22.86 -44.06
CA VAL A 1027 5.55 23.22 -42.75
C VAL A 1027 5.95 24.68 -42.89
N GLU A 1028 5.59 25.53 -41.94
CA GLU A 1028 5.95 26.96 -41.90
C GLU A 1028 7.45 27.22 -41.66
N ASP A 1029 8.32 26.22 -41.78
CA ASP A 1029 9.76 26.35 -41.57
C ASP A 1029 10.55 26.15 -42.88
N ASP A 1030 11.44 27.12 -43.07
CA ASP A 1030 12.19 27.54 -44.25
C ASP A 1030 13.27 26.55 -44.72
N ASP A 1031 12.90 25.29 -44.99
CA ASP A 1031 13.78 24.32 -45.66
C ASP A 1031 13.04 23.63 -46.81
N GLY A 1032 13.46 23.93 -48.04
CA GLY A 1032 12.83 23.56 -49.32
C GLY A 1032 12.73 22.07 -49.67
N LEU A 1033 12.52 21.17 -48.72
CA LEU A 1033 12.27 19.74 -48.90
C LEU A 1033 10.87 19.37 -48.39
N GLY A 1034 9.87 19.44 -49.28
CA GLY A 1034 8.51 19.02 -48.96
C GLY A 1034 8.41 17.56 -48.57
N ARG A 1035 8.09 17.25 -47.31
CA ARG A 1035 7.64 15.91 -46.90
C ARG A 1035 6.28 15.62 -47.51
N TYR A 1036 6.15 14.43 -48.10
CA TYR A 1036 4.93 13.94 -48.72
C TYR A 1036 4.25 12.92 -47.80
N GLU A 1037 2.98 13.13 -47.45
CA GLU A 1037 2.16 12.14 -46.78
C GLU A 1037 1.48 11.23 -47.81
N GLU A 1038 1.64 9.91 -47.67
CA GLU A 1038 0.92 8.93 -48.47
C GLU A 1038 -0.48 8.70 -47.87
N TYR A 1039 -1.52 9.12 -48.58
CA TYR A 1039 -2.91 8.86 -48.20
C TYR A 1039 -3.65 8.12 -49.33
N MET A 1040 -4.65 7.33 -48.97
CA MET A 1040 -5.50 6.63 -49.93
C MET A 1040 -6.57 7.59 -50.43
N ASP A 1041 -6.65 7.80 -51.75
CA ASP A 1041 -7.68 8.63 -52.39
C ASP A 1041 -8.55 7.77 -53.32
N TYR A 1042 -9.79 8.17 -53.51
CA TYR A 1042 -10.77 7.46 -54.34
C TYR A 1042 -10.93 8.20 -55.67
N LEU A 1043 -10.55 7.55 -56.78
CA LEU A 1043 -10.71 8.11 -58.13
C LEU A 1043 -11.99 7.58 -58.78
N PHE A 1044 -12.98 8.46 -58.94
CA PHE A 1044 -14.23 8.13 -59.61
C PHE A 1044 -14.08 8.19 -61.14
N PRO A 1045 -14.74 7.30 -61.92
CA PRO A 1045 -14.59 7.21 -63.37
C PRO A 1045 -14.86 8.51 -64.15
N GLU A 1046 -15.77 9.35 -63.68
CA GLU A 1046 -16.12 10.66 -64.27
C GLU A 1046 -14.95 11.66 -64.20
N GLU A 1047 -14.13 11.61 -63.14
CA GLU A 1047 -12.96 12.47 -62.96
C GLU A 1047 -11.79 12.06 -63.87
N ALA A 1048 -11.69 10.76 -64.21
CA ALA A 1048 -10.68 10.25 -65.12
C ALA A 1048 -10.92 10.74 -66.56
N LEU A 1049 -12.19 10.90 -66.97
CA LEU A 1049 -12.57 11.46 -68.26
C LEU A 1049 -12.29 12.97 -68.34
N ASN A 1050 -12.52 13.71 -67.26
CA ASN A 1050 -12.21 15.15 -67.19
C ASN A 1050 -10.69 15.45 -67.19
N LYS A 1051 -9.87 14.56 -66.61
CA LYS A 1051 -8.41 14.66 -66.69
C LYS A 1051 -7.87 14.41 -68.11
N SER A 1052 -8.43 13.43 -68.84
CA SER A 1052 -8.01 13.17 -70.22
C SER A 1052 -8.44 14.30 -71.16
N LEU A 1053 -9.62 14.89 -70.95
CA LEU A 1053 -10.09 16.09 -71.65
C LEU A 1053 -9.20 17.31 -71.37
N LYS A 1054 -8.87 17.62 -70.10
CA LYS A 1054 -7.95 18.72 -69.77
C LYS A 1054 -6.53 18.51 -70.31
N MET A 1055 -6.03 17.27 -70.35
CA MET A 1055 -4.75 16.94 -71.01
C MET A 1055 -4.82 17.15 -72.52
N LEU A 1056 -5.93 16.77 -73.16
CA LEU A 1056 -6.17 17.01 -74.59
C LEU A 1056 -6.30 18.50 -74.90
N GLU A 1057 -6.94 19.27 -74.02
CA GLU A 1057 -7.09 20.72 -74.13
C GLU A 1057 -5.74 21.43 -73.93
N ALA A 1058 -4.95 21.01 -72.93
CA ALA A 1058 -3.58 21.49 -72.72
C ALA A 1058 -2.65 21.10 -73.89
N ALA A 1059 -2.78 19.90 -74.45
CA ALA A 1059 -2.05 19.47 -75.63
C ALA A 1059 -2.49 20.25 -76.89
N TYR A 1060 -3.77 20.59 -77.01
CA TYR A 1060 -4.29 21.46 -78.07
C TYR A 1060 -3.75 22.89 -77.94
N HIS A 1061 -3.74 23.45 -76.73
CA HIS A 1061 -3.15 24.76 -76.44
C HIS A 1061 -1.63 24.79 -76.68
N TRP A 1062 -0.90 23.73 -76.30
CA TRP A 1062 0.52 23.56 -76.58
C TRP A 1062 0.79 23.49 -78.10
N LYS A 1063 -0.01 22.72 -78.84
CA LYS A 1063 0.07 22.64 -80.30
C LYS A 1063 -0.25 23.97 -80.96
N LYS A 1064 -1.22 24.73 -80.44
CA LYS A 1064 -1.58 26.07 -80.92
C LYS A 1064 -0.46 27.08 -80.66
N GLN A 1065 0.22 27.01 -79.51
CA GLN A 1065 1.39 27.84 -79.21
C GLN A 1065 2.60 27.52 -80.11
N LYS A 1066 2.79 26.24 -80.47
CA LYS A 1066 3.86 25.83 -81.41
C LYS A 1066 3.62 26.19 -82.88
N LEU A 1067 2.40 26.56 -83.25
CA LEU A 1067 2.04 27.02 -84.60
C LEU A 1067 2.20 28.54 -84.79
N PHE A 1068 2.52 29.27 -83.71
CA PHE A 1068 2.81 30.72 -83.72
C PHE A 1068 4.28 31.04 -83.36
N GLN A 1069 5.15 30.02 -83.32
CA GLN A 1069 6.61 30.14 -83.40
C GLN A 1069 7.05 29.59 -84.75
#